data_AF-A0A1V6FG84-F1
#
_entry.id   AF-A0A1V6FG84-F1
#
_cell.length_a   1.000
_cell.length_b   1.000
_cell.length_c   1.000
_cell.angle_alpha   90.00
_cell.angle_beta   90.00
_cell.angle_gamma   90.00
#
_symmetry.space_group_name_H-M   'P 1'
#
loop_
_entity.id
_entity.type
_entity.pdbx_description
1 polymer ?
#
loop_
_entity_poly.entity_id
_entity_poly.type
_entity_poly.pdbx_seq_one_letter_code
_entity_poly.pdbx_strand_id
1 'polypeptide(L)'
;MRTTMLLALGLAVPLSAAIELRQVSHGEFTLPQVENSYFRVTLAPESGGRIISWHDKIRDCEMLHCKLPLSKDGKVSVGGLLDDRAELTFMPYECISRKNNQRVTIRMSAENDQKFRVSKALVFQADSPVVEVQYQFANHGHEVVSGFAYGQRGMVLPGGVDKVTTDCRYFLPTTHALRRLQGFTLKNYDGQETPELRTKLWTAVAAPWAGFLHLPSRQGLAVSFADDAYRGFYVWKPAIDVPTFEWSFTDIPAGHRRETSLHLIQVNDLIGLCHASPELLAQMDWRYVEDELEVTTTLQPLSDSRPTRLLTTVEQIGAKLKRNSTLELADAGMKELRTSLAAPGVGLFLITQQVFAGDVLLAQWRDVAALGDVPTAPVLNMAWRASRENEVIPGWQAPPADVVDVGPQAQERRFAVVQPTGSPQDPGNSFAEVDKLIVEMARNEVESRELVIYPLGLVDAGQAELLGGEAVHARLLLERQHRIDARDSGGGIRLARILYPCTEDFTLPGPVSLWLILGERGGCPVGEHTLTVRVTVDGRSVEVPVLVRVRDVGLPIRPLISLESEGYPYWFPHDRKPEKIKAWLENMTGHQVDFFQEFGRNLEARVAGTNRSLAQDLKANPDRYQDGATLPPLDFSIYDDLFDIGINLGMVRFKTCYYNLEGPDAVRLHYFSEGYKYVRSKGFQRKDIFLKLLDEQPADKFPLMVRQALLFKEIGYRPFSTFHQLFGRREQMELLGPVFEMFQGGFTTRAQRTALVRDGLLKPDAIVLLYTGYGTCWQPYEVQAGHGWRAAYLEHEMFHNHEYFRGNRPGANIIWFDQEAGLPRDSVGHEGLRDGMEAANLIALYRQWRRLLGDRPEHRELLADCDRILESIFTGPDACFPTGVTTERGIDMETLDAMVPREQFHRAQRRALDLLERIRPAALAAIPAVSSIRWDDLMLFAGGRSTSRVVCAPGVDSAMVDVFWQELARRIKAPAAMLRDPALPAALEIMLHLNPDCPSTYTIMPAGDGTRVDITAQTPERLLLAIQNWQNTMDLEGFWP
;
A
#
# COMPACT_ATOMS: atom_id res chain seq x y z
N MET A 1 54.49 68.64 39.45
CA MET A 1 55.53 67.81 40.09
C MET A 1 55.04 66.37 40.02
N ARG A 2 55.64 65.51 39.19
CA ARG A 2 56.78 64.61 39.56
C ARG A 2 56.43 63.87 40.87
N THR A 3 56.37 62.55 40.97
CA THR A 3 57.12 61.46 40.30
C THR A 3 56.54 60.14 40.88
N THR A 4 56.24 59.09 40.09
CA THR A 4 57.07 57.86 39.92
C THR A 4 56.84 56.80 41.03
N MET A 5 56.86 55.47 40.85
CA MET A 5 56.84 54.47 39.76
C MET A 5 57.19 53.12 40.44
N LEU A 6 56.78 52.00 39.83
CA LEU A 6 57.14 50.55 39.98
C LEU A 6 55.86 49.74 40.21
N LEU A 7 55.25 49.03 39.26
CA LEU A 7 55.67 48.38 38.00
C LEU A 7 56.68 47.23 38.17
N ALA A 8 56.14 46.05 38.47
CA ALA A 8 56.67 44.76 38.05
C ALA A 8 55.75 44.21 36.94
N LEU A 9 56.31 44.01 35.74
CA LEU A 9 55.67 43.35 34.61
C LEU A 9 55.44 41.87 34.93
N GLY A 10 54.18 41.43 34.90
CA GLY A 10 53.81 40.04 34.66
C GLY A 10 53.36 39.90 33.20
N LEU A 11 54.14 39.16 32.40
CA LEU A 11 53.80 38.77 31.03
C LEU A 11 52.47 37.99 31.03
N ALA A 12 51.39 38.62 30.55
CA ALA A 12 50.18 37.91 30.18
C ALA A 12 50.43 37.23 28.82
N VAL A 13 50.77 35.94 28.87
CA VAL A 13 50.70 35.05 27.70
C VAL A 13 49.21 34.98 27.30
N PRO A 14 48.83 35.22 26.03
CA PRO A 14 47.46 34.99 25.61
C PRO A 14 47.19 33.48 25.74
N LEU A 15 46.29 33.11 26.66
CA LEU A 15 45.73 31.75 26.69
C LEU A 15 45.07 31.52 25.32
N SER A 16 45.66 30.64 24.51
CA SER A 16 44.99 30.02 23.35
C SER A 16 43.62 29.54 23.83
N ALA A 17 42.54 29.99 23.20
CA ALA A 17 41.21 29.46 23.50
C ALA A 17 41.25 27.93 23.30
N ALA A 18 40.85 27.19 24.33
CA ALA A 18 40.83 25.74 24.29
C ALA A 18 39.45 25.27 23.83
N ILE A 19 39.40 24.33 22.88
CA ILE A 19 38.16 23.60 22.56
C ILE A 19 37.91 22.52 23.62
N GLU A 20 36.67 22.37 24.07
CA GLU A 20 36.26 21.36 25.04
C GLU A 20 35.38 20.28 24.41
N LEU A 21 35.55 19.04 24.87
CA LEU A 21 34.67 17.91 24.59
C LEU A 21 34.37 17.27 25.93
N ARG A 22 33.10 17.21 26.31
CA ARG A 22 32.62 16.56 27.53
C ARG A 22 31.43 15.67 27.24
N GLN A 23 31.17 14.73 28.14
CA GLN A 23 29.94 13.95 28.14
C GLN A 23 28.94 14.62 29.09
N VAL A 24 27.69 14.78 28.66
CA VAL A 24 26.61 15.34 29.47
C VAL A 24 25.45 14.36 29.55
N SER A 25 24.80 14.30 30.70
CA SER A 25 23.63 13.45 30.89
C SER A 25 22.35 14.18 30.48
N HIS A 26 21.49 13.51 29.72
CA HIS A 26 20.15 13.98 29.37
C HIS A 26 19.17 12.82 29.51
N GLY A 27 18.39 12.78 30.60
CA GLY A 27 17.63 11.58 30.95
C GLY A 27 18.56 10.36 31.11
N GLU A 28 18.22 9.26 30.44
CA GLU A 28 19.04 8.04 30.36
C GLU A 28 20.20 8.10 29.33
N PHE A 29 20.31 9.20 28.57
CA PHE A 29 21.32 9.33 27.52
C PHE A 29 22.60 9.99 28.03
N THR A 30 23.75 9.49 27.56
CA THR A 30 25.06 10.14 27.72
C THR A 30 25.48 10.73 26.38
N LEU A 31 25.56 12.05 26.30
CA LEU A 31 25.63 12.79 25.05
C LEU A 31 26.96 13.55 24.92
N PRO A 32 27.65 13.48 23.77
CA PRO A 32 28.83 14.30 23.54
C PRO A 32 28.43 15.76 23.35
N GLN A 33 29.11 16.65 24.08
CA GLN A 33 28.96 18.09 23.99
C GLN A 33 30.32 18.73 23.69
N VAL A 34 30.35 19.55 22.64
CA VAL A 34 31.53 20.31 22.19
C VAL A 34 31.31 21.78 22.49
N GLU A 35 32.33 22.44 23.05
CA GLU A 35 32.26 23.87 23.38
C GLU A 35 33.51 24.59 22.89
N ASN A 36 33.33 25.75 22.26
CA ASN A 36 34.42 26.60 21.76
C ASN A 36 34.14 28.09 22.09
N SER A 37 34.86 29.02 21.47
CA SER A 37 34.70 30.47 21.69
C SER A 37 33.35 31.04 21.25
N TYR A 38 32.63 30.37 20.33
CA TYR A 38 31.40 30.85 19.69
C TYR A 38 30.14 30.16 20.20
N PHE A 39 30.22 28.85 20.49
CA PHE A 39 29.04 28.05 20.78
C PHE A 39 29.31 26.85 21.70
N ARG A 40 28.20 26.25 22.15
CA ARG A 40 28.14 24.93 22.77
C ARG A 40 27.13 24.07 22.02
N VAL A 41 27.59 22.94 21.48
CA VAL A 41 26.80 22.03 20.65
C VAL A 41 26.68 20.67 21.32
N THR A 42 25.46 20.15 21.45
CA THR A 42 25.18 18.82 22.01
C THR A 42 24.64 17.88 20.94
N LEU A 43 25.19 16.66 20.88
CA LEU A 43 24.88 15.65 19.86
C LEU A 43 24.16 14.45 20.47
N ALA A 44 23.26 13.83 19.72
CA ALA A 44 22.55 12.62 20.11
C ALA A 44 22.81 11.45 19.12
N PRO A 45 23.94 10.72 19.28
CA PRO A 45 24.24 9.54 18.47
C PRO A 45 23.14 8.48 18.51
N GLU A 46 22.58 8.23 19.69
CA GLU A 46 21.53 7.24 19.94
C GLU A 46 20.16 7.60 19.32
N SER A 47 20.05 8.76 18.67
CA SER A 47 18.78 9.25 18.10
C SER A 47 19.02 9.97 16.77
N GLY A 48 19.42 9.22 15.74
CA GLY A 48 19.63 9.71 14.37
C GLY A 48 20.94 10.46 14.13
N GLY A 49 21.87 10.40 15.09
CA GLY A 49 23.17 11.07 14.97
C GLY A 49 23.08 12.60 14.81
N ARG A 50 22.05 13.24 15.37
CA ARG A 50 21.73 14.65 15.12
C ARG A 50 22.33 15.60 16.17
N ILE A 51 22.41 16.88 15.84
CA ILE A 51 22.64 17.96 16.82
C ILE A 51 21.30 18.28 17.48
N ILE A 52 21.22 18.25 18.80
CA ILE A 52 19.98 18.49 19.55
C ILE A 52 19.93 19.86 20.22
N SER A 53 21.08 20.50 20.40
CA SER A 53 21.22 21.82 21.01
C SER A 53 22.42 22.52 20.41
N TRP A 54 22.24 23.81 20.11
CA TRP A 54 23.25 24.73 19.64
C TRP A 54 23.08 26.06 20.37
N HIS A 55 23.81 26.21 21.48
CA HIS A 55 23.81 27.43 22.29
C HIS A 55 24.83 28.43 21.76
N ASP A 56 24.37 29.59 21.30
CA ASP A 56 25.20 30.72 20.90
C ASP A 56 25.76 31.43 22.14
N LYS A 57 27.08 31.35 22.36
CA LYS A 57 27.75 31.94 23.53
C LYS A 57 27.97 33.45 23.42
N ILE A 58 27.94 34.00 22.21
CA ILE A 58 28.19 35.43 21.99
C ILE A 58 26.97 36.24 22.44
N ARG A 59 25.78 35.68 22.25
CA ARG A 59 24.51 36.35 22.49
C ARG A 59 23.62 35.65 23.52
N ASP A 60 24.08 34.52 24.04
CA ASP A 60 23.45 33.73 25.08
C ASP A 60 22.02 33.25 24.75
N CYS A 61 21.87 32.50 23.66
CA CYS A 61 20.58 31.92 23.27
C CYS A 61 20.68 30.52 22.62
N GLU A 62 19.62 29.72 22.72
CA GLU A 62 19.52 28.40 22.09
C GLU A 62 18.92 28.53 20.67
N MET A 63 19.64 28.04 19.65
CA MET A 63 19.24 28.21 18.26
C MET A 63 18.47 27.04 17.66
N LEU A 64 18.26 25.94 18.40
CA LEU A 64 17.56 24.76 17.92
C LEU A 64 16.34 24.40 18.76
N HIS A 65 15.30 23.93 18.09
CA HIS A 65 14.19 23.23 18.73
C HIS A 65 14.43 21.73 18.69
N CYS A 66 14.50 21.07 19.84
CA CYS A 66 14.54 19.61 19.93
C CYS A 66 13.84 19.13 21.20
N LYS A 67 13.11 18.02 21.09
CA LYS A 67 12.55 17.26 22.21
C LYS A 67 13.08 15.84 22.13
N LEU A 68 13.96 15.48 23.05
CA LEU A 68 14.38 14.10 23.26
C LEU A 68 13.50 13.43 24.33
N PRO A 69 13.31 12.11 24.27
CA PRO A 69 12.65 11.38 25.33
C PRO A 69 13.57 11.33 26.57
N LEU A 70 13.00 11.18 27.76
CA LEU A 70 13.78 11.04 29.00
C LEU A 70 14.34 9.60 29.19
N SER A 71 13.78 8.61 28.48
CA SER A 71 14.18 7.19 28.53
C SER A 71 14.35 6.60 27.13
N LYS A 72 15.08 5.49 27.03
CA LYS A 72 15.35 4.81 25.74
C LYS A 72 14.10 4.19 25.09
N ASP A 73 13.09 3.84 25.89
CA ASP A 73 11.84 3.22 25.42
C ASP A 73 10.76 4.24 25.02
N GLY A 74 10.99 5.53 25.25
CA GLY A 74 10.03 6.60 24.98
C GLY A 74 10.01 7.02 23.50
N LYS A 75 8.86 6.89 22.84
CA LYS A 75 8.67 7.43 21.47
C LYS A 75 8.32 8.92 21.50
N VAL A 76 9.30 9.82 21.66
CA VAL A 76 9.32 11.15 21.00
C VAL A 76 10.76 11.66 20.91
N SER A 77 11.38 11.58 19.73
CA SER A 77 12.53 12.41 19.34
C SER A 77 12.11 13.29 18.16
N VAL A 78 11.86 14.57 18.39
CA VAL A 78 11.42 15.50 17.34
C VAL A 78 12.32 16.73 17.37
N GLY A 79 12.92 17.05 16.23
CA GLY A 79 13.74 18.25 16.01
C GLY A 79 15.24 18.03 16.01
N GLY A 80 15.99 19.10 16.30
CA GLY A 80 17.43 19.16 16.12
C GLY A 80 17.86 19.54 14.70
N LEU A 81 19.14 19.37 14.39
CA LEU A 81 19.77 19.68 13.11
C LEU A 81 20.60 18.48 12.63
N LEU A 82 20.69 18.28 11.30
CA LEU A 82 21.30 17.09 10.69
C LEU A 82 20.57 15.79 11.02
N ASP A 83 19.24 15.85 11.02
CA ASP A 83 18.38 14.68 11.15
C ASP A 83 18.25 13.97 9.79
N ASP A 84 18.89 12.80 9.69
CA ASP A 84 18.95 11.99 8.48
C ASP A 84 17.57 11.30 8.24
N ARG A 85 17.06 11.36 7.01
CA ARG A 85 15.81 10.69 6.60
C ARG A 85 16.05 9.19 6.30
N ALA A 86 15.21 8.55 5.47
CA ALA A 86 15.29 7.13 5.10
C ALA A 86 15.31 6.15 6.31
N GLU A 87 14.38 6.34 7.26
CA GLU A 87 14.23 5.52 8.49
C GLU A 87 15.35 5.68 9.53
N LEU A 88 16.38 6.48 9.24
CA LEU A 88 17.52 6.70 10.13
C LEU A 88 17.24 7.66 11.29
N THR A 89 16.15 8.42 11.25
CA THR A 89 15.78 9.42 12.27
C THR A 89 15.85 8.88 13.69
N PHE A 90 15.39 7.65 13.93
CA PHE A 90 15.37 7.07 15.29
C PHE A 90 16.47 6.04 15.53
N MET A 91 17.38 5.84 14.57
CA MET A 91 18.40 4.81 14.67
C MET A 91 19.58 5.25 15.53
N PRO A 92 20.17 4.35 16.32
CA PRO A 92 21.42 4.62 17.02
C PRO A 92 22.59 4.60 16.03
N TYR A 93 23.45 5.61 16.12
CA TYR A 93 24.67 5.71 15.32
C TYR A 93 25.87 5.26 16.14
N GLU A 94 26.75 4.48 15.52
CA GLU A 94 28.09 4.25 16.06
C GLU A 94 28.82 5.59 16.14
N CYS A 95 29.38 5.93 17.30
CA CYS A 95 29.98 7.25 17.54
C CYS A 95 31.43 7.14 18.01
N ILE A 96 32.33 7.84 17.32
CA ILE A 96 33.76 7.92 17.67
C ILE A 96 34.20 9.38 17.70
N SER A 97 34.66 9.84 18.86
CA SER A 97 35.18 11.19 19.04
C SER A 97 36.70 11.22 19.19
N ARG A 98 37.37 12.20 18.57
CA ARG A 98 38.79 12.52 18.77
C ARG A 98 38.95 14.01 19.08
N LYS A 99 39.83 14.34 20.03
CA LYS A 99 40.14 15.72 20.44
C LYS A 99 41.64 15.97 20.45
N ASN A 100 42.06 17.15 20.01
CA ASN A 100 43.32 17.79 20.38
C ASN A 100 43.04 19.23 20.85
N ASN A 101 44.10 20.02 21.11
CA ASN A 101 43.94 21.36 21.69
C ASN A 101 43.23 22.37 20.77
N GLN A 102 43.19 22.13 19.45
CA GLN A 102 42.62 23.06 18.48
C GLN A 102 41.38 22.53 17.76
N ARG A 103 41.15 21.20 17.81
CA ARG A 103 40.14 20.52 16.99
C ARG A 103 39.47 19.37 17.74
N VAL A 104 38.16 19.25 17.56
CA VAL A 104 37.36 18.08 17.91
C VAL A 104 36.75 17.51 16.63
N THR A 105 36.85 16.20 16.44
CA THR A 105 36.19 15.47 15.34
C THR A 105 35.29 14.39 15.93
N ILE A 106 34.01 14.38 15.56
CA ILE A 106 33.05 13.36 15.95
C ILE A 106 32.55 12.66 14.70
N ARG A 107 32.79 11.36 14.59
CA ARG A 107 32.33 10.52 13.48
C ARG A 107 31.15 9.69 13.94
N MET A 108 30.09 9.68 13.14
CA MET A 108 28.88 8.92 13.38
C MET A 108 28.51 8.11 12.14
N SER A 109 28.10 6.85 12.28
CA SER A 109 27.56 6.08 11.15
C SER A 109 26.43 5.13 11.54
N ALA A 110 25.50 4.92 10.61
CA ALA A 110 24.43 3.94 10.70
C ALA A 110 24.10 3.37 9.30
N GLU A 111 23.53 2.16 9.27
CA GLU A 111 23.03 1.49 8.06
C GLU A 111 21.59 1.02 8.34
N ASN A 112 20.67 1.28 7.41
CA ASN A 112 19.28 0.83 7.51
C ASN A 112 19.07 -0.55 6.86
N ASP A 113 17.86 -1.10 6.98
CA ASP A 113 17.52 -2.42 6.44
C ASP A 113 17.61 -2.49 4.90
N GLN A 114 17.50 -1.35 4.20
CA GLN A 114 17.66 -1.25 2.75
C GLN A 114 19.13 -1.23 2.30
N LYS A 115 20.07 -1.47 3.22
CA LYS A 115 21.51 -1.41 2.95
C LYS A 115 21.99 -0.03 2.51
N PHE A 116 21.28 1.02 2.94
CA PHE A 116 21.72 2.39 2.78
C PHE A 116 22.47 2.84 4.03
N ARG A 117 23.75 3.16 3.86
CA ARG A 117 24.64 3.59 4.94
C ARG A 117 24.92 5.07 4.87
N VAL A 118 24.79 5.73 6.02
CA VAL A 118 25.17 7.14 6.22
C VAL A 118 26.33 7.19 7.19
N SER A 119 27.40 7.86 6.80
CA SER A 119 28.51 8.22 7.69
C SER A 119 28.67 9.74 7.67
N LYS A 120 28.74 10.37 8.84
CA LYS A 120 28.97 11.81 8.97
C LYS A 120 30.06 12.12 9.97
N ALA A 121 30.98 13.01 9.62
CA ALA A 121 32.04 13.50 10.48
C ALA A 121 31.86 15.00 10.72
N LEU A 122 31.65 15.39 11.97
CA LEU A 122 31.54 16.78 12.40
C LEU A 122 32.89 17.23 12.95
N VAL A 123 33.39 18.34 12.43
CA VAL A 123 34.68 18.92 12.76
C VAL A 123 34.48 20.31 13.34
N PHE A 124 34.95 20.48 14.57
CA PHE A 124 34.88 21.70 15.35
C PHE A 124 36.30 22.24 15.58
N GLN A 125 36.46 23.56 15.51
CA GLN A 125 37.73 24.25 15.79
C GLN A 125 37.58 25.22 16.96
N ALA A 126 38.67 25.46 17.69
CA ALA A 126 38.64 26.27 18.92
C ALA A 126 38.17 27.71 18.71
N ASP A 127 38.61 28.37 17.63
CA ASP A 127 38.29 29.76 17.32
C ASP A 127 37.60 29.88 15.96
N SER A 128 36.49 29.16 15.78
CA SER A 128 35.70 29.23 14.55
C SER A 128 34.20 29.15 14.82
N PRO A 129 33.37 29.98 14.17
CA PRO A 129 31.91 29.81 14.15
C PRO A 129 31.45 28.70 13.21
N VAL A 130 32.38 28.00 12.54
CA VAL A 130 32.10 27.01 11.50
C VAL A 130 32.25 25.59 12.03
N VAL A 131 31.25 24.76 11.78
CA VAL A 131 31.30 23.31 11.92
C VAL A 131 31.30 22.70 10.53
N GLU A 132 32.40 22.06 10.16
CA GLU A 132 32.48 21.30 8.92
C GLU A 132 31.83 19.92 9.13
N VAL A 133 30.97 19.53 8.20
CA VAL A 133 30.25 18.26 8.20
C VAL A 133 30.59 17.53 6.92
N GLN A 134 31.25 16.38 7.04
CA GLN A 134 31.59 15.51 5.91
C GLN A 134 30.64 14.32 5.92
N TYR A 135 29.82 14.18 4.89
CA TYR A 135 28.94 13.04 4.66
C TYR A 135 29.56 12.05 3.68
N GLN A 136 29.30 10.77 3.92
CA GLN A 136 29.39 9.70 2.96
C GLN A 136 28.06 8.96 2.98
N PHE A 137 27.39 8.95 1.84
CA PHE A 137 26.18 8.18 1.58
C PHE A 137 26.57 6.98 0.72
N ALA A 138 26.26 5.76 1.14
CA ALA A 138 26.60 4.55 0.41
C ALA A 138 25.36 3.68 0.23
N ASN A 139 25.01 3.38 -1.02
CA ASN A 139 23.92 2.49 -1.37
C ASN A 139 24.46 1.10 -1.66
N HIS A 140 24.48 0.24 -0.64
CA HIS A 140 24.86 -1.16 -0.80
C HIS A 140 23.69 -2.03 -1.31
N GLY A 141 22.49 -1.45 -1.49
CA GLY A 141 21.33 -2.13 -2.05
C GLY A 141 21.37 -2.26 -3.57
N HIS A 142 20.25 -2.71 -4.14
CA HIS A 142 20.09 -3.01 -5.57
C HIS A 142 19.16 -2.06 -6.31
N GLU A 143 18.47 -1.15 -5.59
CA GLU A 143 17.64 -0.09 -6.18
C GLU A 143 18.29 1.27 -6.02
N VAL A 144 17.91 2.24 -6.86
CA VAL A 144 18.34 3.64 -6.71
C VAL A 144 17.71 4.27 -5.46
N VAL A 145 18.51 4.93 -4.62
CA VAL A 145 17.98 5.69 -3.49
C VAL A 145 17.76 7.14 -3.91
N SER A 146 16.52 7.59 -3.81
CA SER A 146 16.16 8.97 -4.18
C SER A 146 16.78 10.00 -3.23
N GLY A 147 17.35 11.06 -3.81
CA GLY A 147 17.94 12.22 -3.13
C GLY A 147 17.08 12.91 -2.08
N PHE A 148 15.75 12.88 -2.26
CA PHE A 148 14.82 13.41 -1.27
C PHE A 148 14.56 12.43 -0.12
N ALA A 149 14.65 11.12 -0.38
CA ALA A 149 14.40 10.09 0.62
C ALA A 149 15.46 10.09 1.72
N TYR A 150 16.72 10.41 1.39
CA TYR A 150 17.83 10.50 2.35
C TYR A 150 18.22 11.96 2.72
N GLY A 151 17.38 12.93 2.37
CA GLY A 151 17.61 14.34 2.71
C GLY A 151 17.80 14.61 4.20
N GLN A 152 18.23 15.83 4.52
CA GLN A 152 18.55 16.27 5.88
C GLN A 152 17.52 17.27 6.38
N ARG A 153 17.13 17.18 7.66
CA ARG A 153 16.20 18.12 8.29
C ARG A 153 16.84 18.88 9.45
N GLY A 154 16.39 20.12 9.64
CA GLY A 154 16.73 20.94 10.80
C GLY A 154 15.53 21.70 11.33
N MET A 155 15.44 21.91 12.65
CA MET A 155 14.43 22.77 13.29
C MET A 155 15.13 23.94 13.97
N VAL A 156 15.46 24.95 13.16
CA VAL A 156 16.26 26.10 13.57
C VAL A 156 15.34 27.22 14.06
N LEU A 157 15.67 27.79 15.20
CA LEU A 157 15.07 28.99 15.78
C LEU A 157 16.10 30.12 15.71
N PRO A 158 16.19 30.84 14.58
CA PRO A 158 17.27 31.80 14.39
C PRO A 158 17.19 32.91 15.45
N GLY A 159 18.30 33.19 16.12
CA GLY A 159 18.34 34.15 17.23
C GLY A 159 17.64 33.73 18.52
N GLY A 160 17.27 32.44 18.65
CA GLY A 160 16.63 31.91 19.85
C GLY A 160 15.20 32.40 20.08
N VAL A 161 14.49 32.70 18.99
CA VAL A 161 13.06 33.04 19.03
C VAL A 161 12.22 31.83 19.42
N ASP A 162 11.11 32.04 20.14
CA ASP A 162 10.19 30.96 20.51
C ASP A 162 9.49 30.31 19.30
N LYS A 163 9.32 31.09 18.22
CA LYS A 163 8.71 30.66 16.95
C LYS A 163 9.22 31.47 15.77
N VAL A 164 9.15 30.90 14.57
CA VAL A 164 9.53 31.59 13.34
C VAL A 164 8.46 32.62 12.95
N THR A 165 8.86 33.88 12.78
CA THR A 165 7.96 34.99 12.45
C THR A 165 8.33 35.65 11.12
N THR A 166 7.60 36.69 10.75
CA THR A 166 7.94 37.62 9.65
C THR A 166 9.18 38.47 9.95
N ASP A 167 9.89 38.27 11.05
CA ASP A 167 11.22 38.86 11.30
C ASP A 167 12.36 37.88 10.94
N CYS A 168 12.03 36.62 10.67
CA CYS A 168 12.96 35.61 10.20
C CYS A 168 13.04 35.62 8.66
N ARG A 169 14.23 35.48 8.09
CA ARG A 169 14.48 35.50 6.64
C ARG A 169 15.30 34.31 6.20
N TYR A 170 14.82 33.63 5.16
CA TYR A 170 15.66 32.75 4.36
C TYR A 170 16.40 33.56 3.31
N PHE A 171 17.70 33.31 3.20
CA PHE A 171 18.59 33.84 2.16
C PHE A 171 18.97 32.67 1.26
N LEU A 172 18.41 32.65 0.06
CA LEU A 172 18.49 31.52 -0.87
C LEU A 172 18.93 32.01 -2.25
N PRO A 173 20.18 31.77 -2.67
CA PRO A 173 20.58 32.03 -4.04
C PRO A 173 19.94 31.01 -4.98
N THR A 174 19.19 31.51 -5.95
CA THR A 174 18.50 30.75 -6.99
C THR A 174 19.20 30.92 -8.32
N THR A 175 18.77 30.17 -9.33
CA THR A 175 19.22 30.34 -10.72
C THR A 175 18.88 31.72 -11.30
N HIS A 176 18.12 32.55 -10.58
CA HIS A 176 17.72 33.88 -11.00
C HIS A 176 18.39 34.99 -10.18
N ALA A 177 18.48 34.86 -8.85
CA ALA A 177 19.08 35.86 -7.96
C ALA A 177 19.22 35.35 -6.50
N LEU A 178 19.75 36.18 -5.60
CA LEU A 178 19.59 35.96 -4.16
C LEU A 178 18.17 36.31 -3.69
N ARG A 179 17.35 35.30 -3.37
CA ARG A 179 16.01 35.49 -2.82
C ARG A 179 16.03 35.64 -1.30
N ARG A 180 15.15 36.52 -0.81
CA ARG A 180 14.99 36.87 0.62
C ARG A 180 13.56 36.62 1.04
N LEU A 181 13.28 35.40 1.47
CA LEU A 181 11.92 34.96 1.75
C LEU A 181 11.51 35.29 3.17
N GLN A 182 10.29 35.81 3.34
CA GLN A 182 9.72 36.13 4.64
C GLN A 182 9.20 34.87 5.34
N GLY A 183 9.89 34.41 6.39
CA GLY A 183 9.52 33.18 7.09
C GLY A 183 9.25 32.04 6.11
N PHE A 184 8.10 31.39 6.23
CA PHE A 184 7.66 30.27 5.37
C PHE A 184 6.67 30.68 4.25
N THR A 185 6.53 31.97 3.95
CA THR A 185 5.37 32.47 3.18
C THR A 185 5.49 32.37 1.65
N LEU A 186 6.58 31.82 1.10
CA LEU A 186 6.90 31.77 -0.35
C LEU A 186 6.91 33.14 -1.04
N LYS A 187 6.92 34.22 -0.25
CA LYS A 187 6.91 35.61 -0.70
C LYS A 187 8.26 36.24 -0.44
N ASN A 188 8.67 37.10 -1.37
CA ASN A 188 9.80 38.00 -1.20
C ASN A 188 9.54 39.01 -0.09
N TYR A 189 10.58 39.75 0.28
CA TYR A 189 10.54 40.80 1.29
C TYR A 189 9.49 41.90 1.02
N ASP A 190 9.16 42.14 -0.25
CA ASP A 190 8.14 43.10 -0.70
C ASP A 190 6.72 42.51 -0.75
N GLY A 191 6.53 41.24 -0.40
CA GLY A 191 5.26 40.55 -0.40
C GLY A 191 4.85 39.94 -1.74
N GLN A 192 5.67 40.05 -2.78
CA GLN A 192 5.42 39.44 -4.09
C GLN A 192 5.75 37.95 -4.09
N GLU A 193 4.96 37.17 -4.83
CA GLU A 193 5.25 35.75 -5.07
C GLU A 193 6.38 35.60 -6.08
N THR A 194 7.36 34.77 -5.78
CA THR A 194 8.45 34.42 -6.71
C THR A 194 8.00 33.29 -7.65
N PRO A 195 7.86 33.53 -8.97
CA PRO A 195 7.38 32.52 -9.92
C PRO A 195 8.18 31.20 -9.91
N GLU A 196 9.48 31.26 -9.60
CA GLU A 196 10.40 30.13 -9.56
C GLU A 196 10.31 29.28 -8.26
N LEU A 197 9.58 29.73 -7.24
CA LEU A 197 9.41 29.01 -5.95
C LEU A 197 7.97 28.52 -5.71
N ARG A 198 7.19 28.32 -6.78
CA ARG A 198 5.77 27.91 -6.71
C ARG A 198 5.55 26.44 -6.31
N THR A 199 6.56 25.59 -6.43
CA THR A 199 6.49 24.16 -6.07
C THR A 199 7.03 23.94 -4.64
N LYS A 200 6.81 22.75 -4.03
CA LYS A 200 7.26 22.48 -2.64
C LYS A 200 8.74 22.13 -2.51
N LEU A 201 9.32 21.54 -3.56
CA LEU A 201 10.74 21.21 -3.66
C LEU A 201 11.38 22.17 -4.65
N TRP A 202 12.32 22.98 -4.20
CA TRP A 202 12.98 23.98 -5.04
C TRP A 202 14.27 23.42 -5.62
N THR A 203 14.20 22.92 -6.84
CA THR A 203 15.34 22.38 -7.59
C THR A 203 16.09 23.45 -8.39
N ALA A 204 15.64 24.71 -8.34
CA ALA A 204 16.23 25.88 -9.00
C ALA A 204 17.09 26.74 -8.04
N VAL A 205 17.59 26.16 -6.94
CA VAL A 205 18.51 26.82 -6.02
C VAL A 205 19.93 26.71 -6.61
N ALA A 206 20.57 27.82 -6.97
CA ALA A 206 21.86 27.84 -7.66
C ALA A 206 23.07 27.92 -6.70
N ALA A 207 22.82 27.81 -5.40
CA ALA A 207 23.77 28.26 -4.41
C ALA A 207 24.63 27.16 -3.79
N PRO A 208 25.95 27.39 -3.67
CA PRO A 208 26.78 26.66 -2.73
C PRO A 208 26.52 27.07 -1.27
N TRP A 209 25.42 27.78 -0.95
CA TRP A 209 25.07 28.18 0.42
C TRP A 209 23.61 28.63 0.59
N ALA A 210 23.10 28.59 1.82
CA ALA A 210 21.82 29.15 2.21
C ALA A 210 21.91 29.73 3.64
N GLY A 211 21.08 30.71 3.98
CA GLY A 211 21.04 31.31 5.31
C GLY A 211 19.63 31.37 5.89
N PHE A 212 19.50 31.25 7.21
CA PHE A 212 18.25 31.48 7.92
C PHE A 212 18.52 32.33 9.17
N LEU A 213 18.08 33.59 9.13
CA LEU A 213 18.45 34.61 10.13
C LEU A 213 17.22 35.31 10.69
N HIS A 214 17.31 35.73 11.95
CA HIS A 214 16.39 36.64 12.59
C HIS A 214 16.93 38.06 12.45
N LEU A 215 16.21 38.91 11.71
CA LEU A 215 16.70 40.24 11.34
C LEU A 215 16.95 41.16 12.54
N PRO A 216 16.07 41.27 13.55
CA PRO A 216 16.28 42.16 14.69
C PRO A 216 17.55 41.84 15.49
N SER A 217 17.82 40.57 15.75
CA SER A 217 19.03 40.17 16.49
C SER A 217 20.24 39.91 15.59
N ARG A 218 20.03 39.86 14.26
CA ARG A 218 21.05 39.54 13.23
C ARG A 218 21.72 38.18 13.45
N GLN A 219 20.98 37.24 14.05
CA GLN A 219 21.48 35.92 14.42
C GLN A 219 20.83 34.80 13.62
N GLY A 220 21.54 33.70 13.47
CA GLY A 220 20.96 32.45 12.97
C GLY A 220 22.03 31.50 12.46
N LEU A 221 21.66 30.73 11.44
CA LEU A 221 22.51 29.69 10.86
C LEU A 221 22.63 29.88 9.36
N ALA A 222 23.82 29.70 8.82
CA ALA A 222 24.05 29.52 7.41
C ALA A 222 24.64 28.15 7.13
N VAL A 223 24.34 27.59 5.96
CA VAL A 223 24.95 26.37 5.45
C VAL A 223 25.68 26.69 4.16
N SER A 224 26.88 26.17 3.96
CA SER A 224 27.55 26.20 2.66
C SER A 224 27.93 24.81 2.21
N PHE A 225 27.51 24.43 1.01
CA PHE A 225 27.76 23.13 0.38
C PHE A 225 29.04 23.19 -0.45
N ALA A 226 29.85 22.14 -0.35
CA ALA A 226 31.12 22.05 -1.05
C ALA A 226 30.97 21.57 -2.50
N ASP A 227 29.93 20.81 -2.83
CA ASP A 227 29.79 20.18 -4.13
C ASP A 227 28.35 20.15 -4.65
N ASP A 228 28.20 19.61 -5.86
CA ASP A 228 26.97 19.50 -6.64
C ASP A 228 25.99 18.42 -6.13
N ALA A 229 26.24 17.81 -4.96
CA ALA A 229 25.32 16.81 -4.39
C ALA A 229 24.00 17.44 -3.98
N TYR A 230 24.03 18.69 -3.51
CA TYR A 230 22.84 19.42 -3.10
C TYR A 230 21.96 19.73 -4.31
N ARG A 231 20.69 19.28 -4.26
CA ARG A 231 19.72 19.47 -5.34
C ARG A 231 18.67 20.52 -5.06
N GLY A 232 18.38 20.80 -3.79
CA GLY A 232 17.28 21.68 -3.49
C GLY A 232 16.95 21.85 -2.03
N PHE A 233 16.13 22.86 -1.81
CA PHE A 233 15.60 23.24 -0.50
C PHE A 233 14.10 22.91 -0.46
N TYR A 234 13.63 22.41 0.69
CA TYR A 234 12.21 22.13 0.90
C TYR A 234 11.67 22.96 2.06
N VAL A 235 10.53 23.63 1.85
CA VAL A 235 9.84 24.41 2.88
C VAL A 235 8.41 23.92 3.06
N TRP A 236 8.01 23.73 4.31
CA TRP A 236 6.66 23.32 4.67
C TRP A 236 5.63 24.44 4.49
N LYS A 237 4.37 24.04 4.25
CA LYS A 237 3.20 24.93 4.09
C LYS A 237 3.02 25.87 5.30
N PRO A 238 2.30 27.00 5.13
CA PRO A 238 2.08 27.96 6.21
C PRO A 238 1.36 27.39 7.43
N ALA A 239 1.64 28.00 8.61
CA ALA A 239 1.04 27.76 9.94
C ALA A 239 1.70 26.70 10.86
N ILE A 240 3.02 26.48 10.76
CA ILE A 240 3.81 25.71 11.75
C ILE A 240 4.72 26.68 12.52
N ASP A 241 4.68 26.65 13.85
CA ASP A 241 5.48 27.54 14.71
C ASP A 241 7.00 27.37 14.53
N VAL A 242 7.43 26.14 14.19
CA VAL A 242 8.82 25.75 13.95
C VAL A 242 8.92 25.00 12.61
N PRO A 243 8.99 25.70 11.46
CA PRO A 243 9.16 25.05 10.16
C PRO A 243 10.51 24.35 10.05
N THR A 244 10.60 23.29 9.23
CA THR A 244 11.86 22.59 9.01
C THR A 244 12.72 23.28 7.94
N PHE A 245 14.02 23.32 8.21
CA PHE A 245 15.10 23.73 7.34
C PHE A 245 15.63 22.47 6.65
N GLU A 246 15.14 22.15 5.45
CA GLU A 246 15.39 20.84 4.80
C GLU A 246 16.19 20.92 3.50
N TRP A 247 17.12 19.98 3.32
CA TRP A 247 17.97 19.86 2.14
C TRP A 247 17.78 18.51 1.46
N SER A 248 17.68 18.50 0.13
CA SER A 248 17.65 17.28 -0.69
C SER A 248 18.91 17.16 -1.53
N PHE A 249 19.32 15.94 -1.82
CA PHE A 249 20.54 15.65 -2.58
C PHE A 249 20.23 14.99 -3.94
N THR A 250 21.26 14.60 -4.69
CA THR A 250 21.14 13.79 -5.92
C THR A 250 20.77 12.35 -5.64
N ASP A 251 20.15 11.65 -6.57
CA ASP A 251 19.97 10.20 -6.42
C ASP A 251 21.31 9.45 -6.36
N ILE A 252 21.33 8.34 -5.60
CA ILE A 252 22.49 7.45 -5.48
C ILE A 252 22.13 6.10 -6.10
N PRO A 253 22.75 5.74 -7.24
CA PRO A 253 22.52 4.45 -7.88
C PRO A 253 22.89 3.28 -6.95
N ALA A 254 22.33 2.11 -7.25
CA ALA A 254 22.74 0.86 -6.60
C ALA A 254 24.24 0.64 -6.73
N GLY A 255 24.89 0.21 -5.65
CA GLY A 255 26.33 -0.05 -5.64
C GLY A 255 27.22 1.18 -5.69
N HIS A 256 26.65 2.37 -5.53
CA HIS A 256 27.41 3.61 -5.55
C HIS A 256 27.42 4.26 -4.17
N ARG A 257 28.48 5.00 -3.92
CA ARG A 257 28.61 5.91 -2.79
C ARG A 257 28.89 7.31 -3.30
N ARG A 258 28.55 8.28 -2.49
CA ARG A 258 28.92 9.67 -2.72
C ARG A 258 29.39 10.28 -1.42
N GLU A 259 30.48 11.02 -1.51
CA GLU A 259 30.92 11.88 -0.43
C GLU A 259 30.53 13.31 -0.74
N THR A 260 29.97 13.99 0.25
CA THR A 260 29.70 15.43 0.17
C THR A 260 30.09 16.12 1.46
N SER A 261 30.35 17.42 1.42
CA SER A 261 30.62 18.18 2.64
C SER A 261 29.86 19.50 2.65
N LEU A 262 29.49 19.91 3.86
CA LEU A 262 28.85 21.19 4.11
C LEU A 262 29.46 21.85 5.35
N HIS A 263 29.32 23.16 5.43
CA HIS A 263 29.74 23.99 6.55
C HIS A 263 28.49 24.55 7.20
N LEU A 264 28.24 24.20 8.46
CA LEU A 264 27.27 24.88 9.30
C LEU A 264 27.98 26.08 9.94
N ILE A 265 27.44 27.27 9.76
CA ILE A 265 28.09 28.52 10.13
C ILE A 265 27.15 29.27 11.06
N GLN A 266 27.57 29.46 12.32
CA GLN A 266 26.85 30.34 13.23
C GLN A 266 26.99 31.78 12.74
N VAL A 267 25.87 32.47 12.63
CA VAL A 267 25.80 33.84 12.14
C VAL A 267 25.45 34.75 13.32
N ASN A 268 26.37 35.65 13.68
CA ASN A 268 26.19 36.66 14.74
C ASN A 268 26.10 38.10 14.21
N ASP A 269 26.19 38.24 12.88
CA ASP A 269 25.97 39.40 12.01
C ASP A 269 26.30 38.96 10.56
N LEU A 270 26.38 39.86 9.58
CA LEU A 270 26.87 39.59 8.23
C LEU A 270 28.28 38.99 8.17
N ILE A 271 29.11 39.20 9.19
CA ILE A 271 30.44 38.59 9.29
C ILE A 271 30.34 37.05 9.24
N GLY A 272 29.35 36.46 9.92
CA GLY A 272 29.16 35.01 9.86
C GLY A 272 28.70 34.56 8.47
N LEU A 273 27.81 35.34 7.85
CA LEU A 273 27.21 35.01 6.58
C LEU A 273 28.20 35.16 5.40
N CYS A 274 29.19 36.06 5.48
CA CYS A 274 30.22 36.21 4.46
C CYS A 274 31.14 34.98 4.33
N HIS A 275 31.24 34.16 5.39
CA HIS A 275 31.91 32.86 5.33
C HIS A 275 31.12 31.82 4.51
N ALA A 276 29.82 32.03 4.32
CA ALA A 276 28.96 31.20 3.46
C ALA A 276 28.96 31.71 2.01
N SER A 277 28.93 33.05 1.82
CA SER A 277 29.21 33.70 0.54
C SER A 277 29.69 35.14 0.70
N PRO A 278 30.85 35.50 0.11
CA PRO A 278 31.38 36.86 0.13
C PRO A 278 30.46 37.90 -0.55
N GLU A 279 29.51 37.48 -1.39
CA GLU A 279 28.63 38.36 -2.17
C GLU A 279 27.60 39.13 -1.31
N LEU A 280 27.48 38.77 -0.03
CA LEU A 280 26.44 39.24 0.90
C LEU A 280 26.74 40.56 1.61
N LEU A 281 27.83 41.22 1.21
CA LEU A 281 28.17 42.56 1.68
C LEU A 281 27.17 43.63 1.23
N ALA A 282 26.27 43.28 0.32
CA ALA A 282 25.33 44.19 -0.32
C ALA A 282 23.91 43.62 -0.45
N GLN A 283 22.94 44.51 -0.50
CA GLN A 283 21.57 44.24 -0.95
C GLN A 283 21.32 45.03 -2.22
N MET A 284 20.94 44.36 -3.30
CA MET A 284 20.52 44.99 -4.54
C MET A 284 19.02 44.84 -4.73
N ASP A 285 18.40 45.90 -5.22
CA ASP A 285 17.00 45.97 -5.66
C ASP A 285 16.96 46.70 -7.01
N TRP A 286 15.95 46.47 -7.83
CA TRP A 286 15.82 47.18 -9.09
C TRP A 286 14.38 47.36 -9.51
N ARG A 287 14.12 48.44 -10.25
CA ARG A 287 12.82 48.68 -10.89
C ARG A 287 13.00 49.16 -12.32
N TYR A 288 12.03 48.83 -13.15
CA TYR A 288 11.97 49.30 -14.52
C TYR A 288 11.06 50.52 -14.63
N VAL A 289 11.61 51.64 -15.07
CA VAL A 289 10.89 52.91 -15.23
C VAL A 289 11.36 53.57 -16.52
N GLU A 290 10.43 53.95 -17.41
CA GLU A 290 10.72 54.73 -18.62
C GLU A 290 11.90 54.20 -19.48
N ASP A 291 11.95 52.88 -19.70
CA ASP A 291 13.02 52.20 -20.45
C ASP A 291 14.41 52.15 -19.79
N GLU A 292 14.47 52.42 -18.48
CA GLU A 292 15.67 52.27 -17.66
C GLU A 292 15.48 51.25 -16.53
N LEU A 293 16.56 50.52 -16.22
CA LEU A 293 16.69 49.73 -15.00
C LEU A 293 17.37 50.60 -13.94
N GLU A 294 16.59 51.05 -12.96
CA GLU A 294 17.10 51.70 -11.77
C GLU A 294 17.50 50.65 -10.75
N VAL A 295 18.80 50.55 -10.45
CA VAL A 295 19.38 49.61 -9.50
C VAL A 295 19.74 50.33 -8.20
N THR A 296 19.17 49.89 -7.09
CA THR A 296 19.42 50.39 -5.75
C THR A 296 20.23 49.39 -4.95
N THR A 297 21.34 49.81 -4.35
CA THR A 297 22.27 48.96 -3.61
C THR A 297 22.49 49.47 -2.21
N THR A 298 22.20 48.66 -1.19
CA THR A 298 22.53 48.92 0.19
C THR A 298 23.76 48.13 0.61
N LEU A 299 24.87 48.80 0.91
CA LEU A 299 26.09 48.16 1.40
C LEU A 299 26.08 48.08 2.92
N GLN A 300 26.49 46.94 3.48
CA GLN A 300 26.65 46.79 4.93
C GLN A 300 28.12 46.92 5.34
N PRO A 301 28.41 47.61 6.46
CA PRO A 301 29.78 47.84 6.89
C PRO A 301 30.46 46.54 7.35
N LEU A 302 31.64 46.25 6.81
CA LEU A 302 32.61 45.31 7.36
C LEU A 302 33.58 46.07 8.26
N SER A 303 33.99 45.46 9.38
CA SER A 303 34.87 46.12 10.36
C SER A 303 36.26 46.48 9.83
N ASP A 304 36.72 45.86 8.73
CA ASP A 304 38.15 45.92 8.35
C ASP A 304 38.42 46.27 6.86
N SER A 305 37.40 46.46 6.03
CA SER A 305 37.57 46.86 4.61
C SER A 305 36.56 47.92 4.22
N ARG A 306 37.05 49.08 3.77
CA ARG A 306 36.20 50.20 3.31
C ARG A 306 35.99 50.08 1.80
N PRO A 307 34.75 49.83 1.34
CA PRO A 307 34.41 49.90 -0.08
C PRO A 307 34.76 51.27 -0.64
N THR A 308 35.49 51.32 -1.76
CA THR A 308 35.83 52.56 -2.46
C THR A 308 35.03 52.73 -3.75
N ARG A 309 34.52 51.65 -4.35
CA ARG A 309 33.87 51.70 -5.67
C ARG A 309 32.85 50.58 -5.86
N LEU A 310 31.72 50.90 -6.50
CA LEU A 310 30.71 49.97 -6.95
C LEU A 310 30.56 50.05 -8.48
N LEU A 311 30.79 48.94 -9.18
CA LEU A 311 30.55 48.80 -10.62
C LEU A 311 29.26 48.02 -10.83
N THR A 312 28.32 48.57 -11.61
CA THR A 312 27.07 47.93 -12.04
C THR A 312 27.08 47.72 -13.55
N THR A 313 26.76 46.52 -14.00
CA THR A 313 26.69 46.11 -15.40
C THR A 313 25.30 45.56 -15.70
N VAL A 314 24.66 46.00 -16.77
CA VAL A 314 23.39 45.46 -17.28
C VAL A 314 23.63 44.90 -18.69
N GLU A 315 23.31 43.64 -18.89
CA GLU A 315 23.53 42.91 -20.15
C GLU A 315 22.26 42.18 -20.59
N GLN A 316 21.78 42.42 -21.82
CA GLN A 316 20.62 41.70 -22.35
C GLN A 316 21.03 40.33 -22.89
N ILE A 317 20.45 39.26 -22.34
CA ILE A 317 20.77 37.87 -22.71
C ILE A 317 20.25 37.59 -24.12
N GLY A 318 21.12 37.11 -25.01
CA GLY A 318 20.77 36.79 -26.40
C GLY A 318 20.80 38.00 -27.37
N ALA A 319 21.16 39.19 -26.88
CA ALA A 319 21.32 40.41 -27.69
C ALA A 319 22.70 41.05 -27.46
N LYS A 320 23.03 42.11 -28.20
CA LYS A 320 24.32 42.82 -28.11
C LYS A 320 24.33 43.98 -27.09
N LEU A 321 23.30 44.12 -26.27
CA LEU A 321 23.19 45.23 -25.34
C LEU A 321 23.96 44.93 -24.04
N LYS A 322 24.98 45.72 -23.75
CA LYS A 322 25.71 45.73 -22.47
C LYS A 322 26.02 47.17 -22.06
N ARG A 323 25.75 47.52 -20.81
CA ARG A 323 25.94 48.86 -20.23
C ARG A 323 26.59 48.73 -18.87
N ASN A 324 27.49 49.64 -18.54
CA ASN A 324 28.19 49.68 -17.26
C ASN A 324 28.04 51.07 -16.65
N SER A 325 27.99 51.13 -15.32
CA SER A 325 28.03 52.36 -14.55
C SER A 325 28.88 52.14 -13.30
N THR A 326 29.70 53.12 -12.96
CA THR A 326 30.64 53.05 -11.83
C THR A 326 30.32 54.18 -10.86
N LEU A 327 30.16 53.84 -9.59
CA LEU A 327 29.93 54.79 -8.51
C LEU A 327 31.12 54.74 -7.55
N GLU A 328 31.81 55.87 -7.39
CA GLU A 328 32.85 56.03 -6.37
C GLU A 328 32.19 56.25 -5.00
N LEU A 329 32.64 55.50 -4.00
CA LEU A 329 32.08 55.51 -2.65
C LEU A 329 32.95 56.43 -1.79
N ALA A 330 32.47 57.66 -1.55
CA ALA A 330 33.10 58.55 -0.58
C ALA A 330 32.95 57.98 0.83
N ASP A 331 33.94 58.24 1.70
CA ASP A 331 34.12 57.74 3.08
C ASP A 331 32.96 58.07 4.07
N ALA A 332 31.81 58.54 3.58
CA ALA A 332 30.67 59.02 4.33
C ALA A 332 29.46 58.09 4.16
N GLY A 333 29.19 57.25 5.17
CA GLY A 333 27.88 56.92 5.76
C GLY A 333 26.63 56.65 4.89
N MET A 334 26.71 56.59 3.56
CA MET A 334 25.59 56.38 2.65
C MET A 334 25.23 54.89 2.65
N LYS A 335 24.07 54.57 3.24
CA LYS A 335 23.58 53.20 3.31
C LYS A 335 22.99 52.71 2.00
N GLU A 336 22.51 53.58 1.11
CA GLU A 336 21.79 53.25 -0.12
C GLU A 336 22.39 53.99 -1.32
N LEU A 337 22.71 53.27 -2.39
CA LEU A 337 23.39 53.73 -3.61
C LEU A 337 22.46 53.50 -4.79
N ARG A 338 22.34 54.44 -5.73
CA ARG A 338 21.42 54.29 -6.88
C ARG A 338 22.15 54.45 -8.20
N THR A 339 21.84 53.58 -9.15
CA THR A 339 22.42 53.53 -10.49
C THR A 339 21.33 53.26 -11.52
N SER A 340 21.09 54.18 -12.46
CA SER A 340 20.15 53.95 -13.57
C SER A 340 20.91 53.61 -14.85
N LEU A 341 20.49 52.55 -15.54
CA LEU A 341 21.06 52.13 -16.83
C LEU A 341 19.94 51.88 -17.84
N ALA A 342 20.08 52.44 -19.05
CA ALA A 342 19.13 52.22 -20.14
C ALA A 342 19.01 50.73 -20.51
N ALA A 343 17.77 50.24 -20.55
CA ALA A 343 17.40 48.85 -20.83
C ALA A 343 16.18 48.78 -21.77
N PRO A 344 16.28 49.29 -23.02
CA PRO A 344 15.12 49.41 -23.90
C PRO A 344 14.57 48.04 -24.36
N GLY A 345 13.27 47.83 -24.17
CA GLY A 345 12.50 46.72 -24.76
C GLY A 345 12.21 45.53 -23.85
N VAL A 346 11.54 44.52 -24.42
CA VAL A 346 11.15 43.24 -23.77
C VAL A 346 12.30 42.24 -23.86
N GLY A 347 12.62 41.52 -22.78
CA GLY A 347 13.73 40.56 -22.75
C GLY A 347 14.25 40.24 -21.35
N LEU A 348 15.32 39.44 -21.28
CA LEU A 348 16.04 39.14 -20.04
C LEU A 348 17.31 39.98 -19.96
N PHE A 349 17.49 40.68 -18.83
CA PHE A 349 18.64 41.55 -18.57
C PHE A 349 19.36 41.07 -17.32
N LEU A 350 20.63 40.65 -17.45
CA LEU A 350 21.51 40.31 -16.36
C LEU A 350 22.15 41.57 -15.77
N ILE A 351 21.85 41.85 -14.51
CA ILE A 351 22.44 42.90 -13.70
C ILE A 351 23.58 42.27 -12.89
N THR A 352 24.81 42.75 -13.04
CA THR A 352 25.98 42.33 -12.25
C THR A 352 26.52 43.53 -11.48
N GLN A 353 26.72 43.39 -10.18
CA GLN A 353 27.37 44.40 -9.35
C GLN A 353 28.65 43.87 -8.74
N GLN A 354 29.67 44.72 -8.67
CA GLN A 354 30.99 44.41 -8.14
C GLN A 354 31.43 45.55 -7.22
N VAL A 355 31.78 45.24 -5.97
CA VAL A 355 32.27 46.22 -5.00
C VAL A 355 33.76 46.01 -4.75
N PHE A 356 34.51 47.09 -4.74
CA PHE A 356 35.97 47.09 -4.64
C PHE A 356 36.44 47.94 -3.45
N ALA A 357 37.61 47.61 -2.91
CA ALA A 357 38.45 48.50 -2.11
C ALA A 357 39.76 48.74 -2.86
N GLY A 358 39.95 49.95 -3.38
CA GLY A 358 40.95 50.23 -4.41
C GLY A 358 40.69 49.34 -5.64
N ASP A 359 41.71 48.58 -6.05
CA ASP A 359 41.65 47.63 -7.15
C ASP A 359 41.23 46.21 -6.73
N VAL A 360 41.03 45.97 -5.42
CA VAL A 360 40.67 44.64 -4.89
C VAL A 360 39.17 44.45 -4.92
N LEU A 361 38.69 43.45 -5.66
CA LEU A 361 37.28 43.03 -5.65
C LEU A 361 36.94 42.42 -4.29
N LEU A 362 36.07 43.07 -3.52
CA LEU A 362 35.61 42.59 -2.23
C LEU A 362 34.44 41.61 -2.39
N ALA A 363 33.52 41.88 -3.31
CA ALA A 363 32.35 41.05 -3.58
C ALA A 363 31.76 41.33 -4.96
N GLN A 364 31.06 40.35 -5.52
CA GLN A 364 30.30 40.47 -6.77
C GLN A 364 28.93 39.81 -6.56
N TRP A 365 27.84 40.33 -7.09
CA TRP A 365 26.54 39.64 -7.09
C TRP A 365 25.78 39.93 -8.39
N ARG A 366 24.75 39.13 -8.67
CA ARG A 366 23.95 39.22 -9.91
C ARG A 366 22.45 39.10 -9.64
N ASP A 367 21.63 39.69 -10.50
CA ASP A 367 20.18 39.52 -10.57
C ASP A 367 19.73 39.61 -12.04
N VAL A 368 18.52 39.16 -12.35
CA VAL A 368 17.97 39.16 -13.70
C VAL A 368 16.64 39.92 -13.71
N ALA A 369 16.58 40.96 -14.54
CA ALA A 369 15.33 41.64 -14.86
C ALA A 369 14.67 40.99 -16.08
N ALA A 370 13.50 40.37 -15.87
CA ALA A 370 12.64 39.87 -16.93
C ALA A 370 11.57 40.94 -17.25
N LEU A 371 11.66 41.54 -18.43
CA LEU A 371 10.73 42.56 -18.88
C LEU A 371 9.81 41.93 -19.95
N GLY A 372 8.51 41.79 -19.65
CA GLY A 372 7.48 41.14 -20.49
C GLY A 372 7.33 39.63 -20.29
N ASP A 373 6.48 38.96 -21.10
CA ASP A 373 6.16 37.52 -21.00
C ASP A 373 7.28 36.62 -21.57
N VAL A 374 8.47 36.69 -20.98
CA VAL A 374 9.63 35.90 -21.42
C VAL A 374 9.75 34.62 -20.57
N PRO A 375 9.68 33.41 -21.18
CA PRO A 375 9.96 32.17 -20.47
C PRO A 375 11.41 32.14 -20.00
N THR A 376 11.62 32.11 -18.69
CA THR A 376 12.94 32.12 -18.06
C THR A 376 13.55 30.72 -18.02
N ALA A 377 14.08 30.23 -19.15
CA ALA A 377 15.08 29.17 -19.07
C ALA A 377 16.36 29.75 -18.44
N PRO A 378 16.93 29.14 -17.37
CA PRO A 378 18.09 29.72 -16.70
C PRO A 378 19.32 29.66 -17.59
N VAL A 379 19.90 30.83 -17.89
CA VAL A 379 21.19 30.98 -18.59
C VAL A 379 22.25 31.43 -17.57
N LEU A 380 22.66 30.55 -16.66
CA LEU A 380 23.81 30.80 -15.78
C LEU A 380 24.56 29.49 -15.49
N ASN A 381 25.89 29.50 -15.67
CA ASN A 381 26.79 28.45 -15.23
C ASN A 381 26.99 28.54 -13.71
N MET A 382 26.78 27.42 -13.00
CA MET A 382 26.94 27.29 -11.55
C MET A 382 28.38 26.91 -11.19
N ALA A 383 28.90 27.47 -10.09
CA ALA A 383 30.24 27.16 -9.59
C ALA A 383 30.17 26.64 -8.14
N TRP A 384 30.29 25.31 -7.98
CA TRP A 384 30.48 24.66 -6.68
C TRP A 384 31.95 24.72 -6.27
N ARG A 385 32.25 24.53 -4.97
CA ARG A 385 33.66 24.50 -4.50
C ARG A 385 34.42 23.30 -5.09
N ALA A 386 33.72 22.21 -5.36
CA ALA A 386 34.20 21.02 -6.07
C ALA A 386 33.05 20.36 -6.84
N SER A 387 33.36 19.61 -7.89
CA SER A 387 32.43 18.66 -8.50
C SER A 387 32.77 17.27 -7.98
N ARG A 388 31.78 16.48 -7.55
CA ARG A 388 32.00 15.10 -7.09
C ARG A 388 31.00 14.15 -7.74
N GLU A 389 31.50 13.11 -8.39
CA GLU A 389 30.65 12.08 -8.99
C GLU A 389 30.30 10.98 -7.97
N ASN A 390 29.30 10.18 -8.31
CA ASN A 390 29.01 8.94 -7.59
C ASN A 390 30.14 7.94 -7.86
N GLU A 391 30.80 7.47 -6.80
CA GLU A 391 31.85 6.46 -6.87
C GLU A 391 31.25 5.05 -6.75
N VAL A 392 31.79 4.08 -7.47
CA VAL A 392 31.43 2.68 -7.28
C VAL A 392 31.96 2.18 -5.94
N ILE A 393 31.14 1.46 -5.19
CA ILE A 393 31.54 0.81 -3.93
C ILE A 393 32.45 -0.39 -4.28
N PRO A 394 33.72 -0.41 -3.82
CA PRO A 394 34.61 -1.53 -4.09
C PRO A 394 34.06 -2.85 -3.56
N GLY A 395 34.03 -3.88 -4.41
CA GLY A 395 33.54 -5.21 -4.05
C GLY A 395 32.00 -5.34 -4.01
N TRP A 396 31.25 -4.27 -4.27
CA TRP A 396 29.82 -4.41 -4.53
C TRP A 396 29.61 -5.17 -5.84
N GLN A 397 28.73 -6.17 -5.79
CA GLN A 397 28.36 -6.97 -6.95
C GLN A 397 26.97 -6.54 -7.38
N ALA A 398 26.83 -6.21 -8.66
CA ALA A 398 25.52 -6.09 -9.27
C ALA A 398 24.76 -7.41 -9.08
N PRO A 399 23.41 -7.37 -9.02
CA PRO A 399 22.64 -8.59 -9.16
C PRO A 399 23.15 -9.38 -10.37
N PRO A 400 23.24 -10.72 -10.29
CA PRO A 400 23.64 -11.52 -11.44
C PRO A 400 22.78 -11.14 -12.65
N ALA A 401 23.36 -11.09 -13.85
CA ALA A 401 22.54 -10.84 -15.04
C ALA A 401 21.53 -11.99 -15.22
N ASP A 402 20.40 -11.68 -15.84
CA ASP A 402 19.43 -12.69 -16.24
C ASP A 402 20.09 -13.72 -17.16
N VAL A 403 20.07 -14.98 -16.72
CA VAL A 403 20.47 -16.18 -17.43
C VAL A 403 19.29 -16.61 -18.27
N VAL A 404 19.33 -16.29 -19.56
CA VAL A 404 18.26 -16.63 -20.49
C VAL A 404 18.72 -17.78 -21.37
N ASP A 405 18.20 -18.98 -21.12
CA ASP A 405 18.48 -20.18 -21.91
C ASP A 405 17.52 -20.26 -23.11
N VAL A 406 18.03 -19.91 -24.29
CA VAL A 406 17.25 -19.75 -25.53
C VAL A 406 17.99 -20.30 -26.74
N GLY A 407 17.23 -20.81 -27.70
CA GLY A 407 17.75 -21.38 -28.94
C GLY A 407 18.24 -20.35 -29.96
N PRO A 408 18.95 -20.79 -31.03
CA PRO A 408 19.46 -19.91 -32.08
C PRO A 408 18.38 -19.08 -32.78
N GLN A 409 17.17 -19.61 -32.94
CA GLN A 409 16.09 -18.89 -33.60
C GLN A 409 15.59 -17.68 -32.78
N ALA A 410 15.60 -17.77 -31.45
CA ALA A 410 15.26 -16.65 -30.59
C ALA A 410 16.29 -15.51 -30.73
N GLN A 411 17.58 -15.86 -30.82
CA GLN A 411 18.66 -14.90 -31.06
C GLN A 411 18.48 -14.17 -32.41
N GLU A 412 18.11 -14.88 -33.47
CA GLU A 412 17.79 -14.27 -34.77
C GLU A 412 16.56 -13.37 -34.71
N ARG A 413 15.51 -13.79 -34.00
CA ARG A 413 14.30 -12.98 -33.75
C ARG A 413 14.59 -11.76 -32.89
N ARG A 414 15.62 -11.81 -32.04
CA ARG A 414 16.01 -10.81 -31.01
C ARG A 414 15.07 -10.73 -29.81
N PHE A 415 14.18 -11.70 -29.66
CA PHE A 415 13.35 -11.86 -28.47
C PHE A 415 12.99 -13.34 -28.31
N ALA A 416 12.63 -13.72 -27.09
CA ALA A 416 12.14 -15.04 -26.74
C ALA A 416 10.83 -14.94 -25.94
N VAL A 417 10.02 -15.99 -25.98
CA VAL A 417 8.96 -16.20 -25.00
C VAL A 417 9.46 -17.24 -24.02
N VAL A 418 9.55 -16.86 -22.75
CA VAL A 418 10.24 -17.62 -21.70
C VAL A 418 9.36 -17.78 -20.47
N GLN A 419 9.73 -18.71 -19.59
CA GLN A 419 9.18 -18.82 -18.24
C GLN A 419 10.26 -18.65 -17.18
N PRO A 420 9.94 -18.02 -16.03
CA PRO A 420 10.87 -17.97 -14.90
C PRO A 420 11.18 -19.38 -14.40
N THR A 421 12.46 -19.68 -14.17
CA THR A 421 12.92 -20.98 -13.64
C THR A 421 13.46 -20.90 -12.20
N GLY A 422 13.49 -19.69 -11.61
CA GLY A 422 13.97 -19.43 -10.25
C GLY A 422 12.93 -19.66 -9.13
N SER A 423 13.34 -19.41 -7.89
CA SER A 423 12.52 -19.58 -6.68
C SER A 423 12.04 -18.24 -6.12
N PRO A 424 10.98 -18.15 -5.30
CA PRO A 424 10.53 -16.85 -4.76
C PRO A 424 11.54 -16.14 -3.84
N GLN A 425 12.47 -16.86 -3.18
CA GLN A 425 13.53 -16.24 -2.37
C GLN A 425 14.75 -15.78 -3.20
N ASP A 426 14.87 -16.28 -4.43
CA ASP A 426 15.84 -15.87 -5.44
C ASP A 426 15.08 -15.82 -6.77
N PRO A 427 14.30 -14.74 -7.02
CA PRO A 427 13.20 -14.65 -8.01
C PRO A 427 13.59 -14.94 -9.46
N GLY A 428 14.81 -15.42 -9.69
CA GLY A 428 15.21 -16.02 -10.93
C GLY A 428 15.64 -14.94 -11.87
N ASN A 429 16.92 -14.59 -11.78
CA ASN A 429 17.64 -14.06 -12.94
C ASN A 429 17.88 -15.24 -13.90
N SER A 430 16.88 -16.09 -14.14
CA SER A 430 16.97 -17.34 -14.90
C SER A 430 15.64 -17.60 -15.60
N PHE A 431 15.70 -17.70 -16.91
CA PHE A 431 14.56 -17.87 -17.79
C PHE A 431 14.87 -18.95 -18.83
N ALA A 432 13.87 -19.76 -19.17
CA ALA A 432 13.98 -20.77 -20.21
C ALA A 432 12.95 -20.55 -21.31
N GLU A 433 13.35 -20.71 -22.57
CA GLU A 433 12.45 -20.64 -23.73
C GLU A 433 11.30 -21.64 -23.63
N VAL A 434 10.09 -21.20 -23.96
CA VAL A 434 8.88 -22.03 -23.92
C VAL A 434 8.57 -22.53 -25.33
N ASP A 435 8.96 -23.78 -25.62
CA ASP A 435 8.59 -24.45 -26.87
C ASP A 435 7.11 -24.86 -26.90
N LYS A 436 6.57 -25.24 -25.74
CA LYS A 436 5.17 -25.66 -25.57
C LYS A 436 4.75 -25.50 -24.12
N LEU A 437 3.58 -24.92 -23.89
CA LEU A 437 2.94 -24.87 -22.58
C LEU A 437 1.96 -26.04 -22.42
N ILE A 438 2.03 -26.74 -21.28
CA ILE A 438 1.06 -27.79 -20.90
C ILE A 438 0.36 -27.36 -19.62
N VAL A 439 -0.96 -27.26 -19.68
CA VAL A 439 -1.81 -26.95 -18.53
C VAL A 439 -2.74 -28.11 -18.27
N GLU A 440 -2.84 -28.52 -17.00
CA GLU A 440 -3.79 -29.53 -16.55
C GLU A 440 -4.70 -28.88 -15.51
N MET A 441 -5.99 -29.14 -15.60
CA MET A 441 -7.00 -28.53 -14.74
C MET A 441 -8.21 -29.45 -14.59
N ALA A 442 -8.95 -29.31 -13.50
CA ALA A 442 -10.26 -29.88 -13.30
C ALA A 442 -11.32 -29.12 -14.12
N ARG A 443 -12.47 -29.77 -14.33
CA ARG A 443 -13.66 -29.08 -14.84
C ARG A 443 -14.13 -28.04 -13.80
N ASN A 444 -14.45 -26.84 -14.29
CA ASN A 444 -14.81 -25.64 -13.52
C ASN A 444 -13.67 -25.00 -12.70
N GLU A 445 -12.44 -25.51 -12.80
CA GLU A 445 -11.28 -24.81 -12.25
C GLU A 445 -10.94 -23.60 -13.13
N VAL A 446 -10.31 -22.59 -12.54
CA VAL A 446 -9.71 -21.46 -13.27
C VAL A 446 -8.21 -21.48 -13.00
N GLU A 447 -7.41 -21.40 -14.04
CA GLU A 447 -5.95 -21.53 -13.97
C GLU A 447 -5.23 -20.35 -14.62
N SER A 448 -4.16 -19.86 -13.98
CA SER A 448 -3.28 -18.84 -14.56
C SER A 448 -1.92 -19.40 -14.95
N ARG A 449 -1.38 -18.90 -16.07
CA ARG A 449 0.01 -19.16 -16.50
C ARG A 449 0.67 -17.87 -16.99
N GLU A 450 1.85 -17.58 -16.47
CA GLU A 450 2.68 -16.49 -16.98
C GLU A 450 3.55 -16.98 -18.16
N LEU A 451 3.69 -16.12 -19.14
CA LEU A 451 4.66 -16.18 -20.22
C LEU A 451 5.37 -14.83 -20.25
N VAL A 452 6.69 -14.81 -20.26
CA VAL A 452 7.47 -13.57 -20.29
C VAL A 452 8.02 -13.38 -21.69
N ILE A 453 7.77 -12.22 -22.28
CA ILE A 453 8.42 -11.78 -23.51
C ILE A 453 9.74 -11.14 -23.11
N TYR A 454 10.85 -11.78 -23.45
CA TYR A 454 12.17 -11.36 -23.05
C TYR A 454 12.94 -10.77 -24.24
N PRO A 455 13.38 -9.49 -24.19
CA PRO A 455 14.18 -8.90 -25.26
C PRO A 455 15.63 -9.42 -25.20
N LEU A 456 16.16 -9.89 -26.33
CA LEU A 456 17.56 -10.32 -26.50
C LEU A 456 18.41 -9.25 -27.21
N GLY A 457 17.83 -8.08 -27.49
CA GLY A 457 18.47 -6.94 -28.14
C GLY A 457 17.55 -5.71 -28.11
N LEU A 458 17.94 -4.65 -28.82
CA LEU A 458 17.10 -3.46 -28.99
C LEU A 458 15.88 -3.80 -29.85
N VAL A 459 14.69 -3.67 -29.24
CA VAL A 459 13.36 -3.89 -29.82
C VAL A 459 12.40 -2.87 -29.19
N ASP A 460 11.48 -2.31 -29.98
CA ASP A 460 10.68 -1.16 -29.53
C ASP A 460 9.26 -1.57 -29.11
N ALA A 461 8.52 -2.24 -29.99
CA ALA A 461 7.11 -2.55 -29.77
C ALA A 461 6.70 -3.94 -30.25
N GLY A 462 5.67 -4.49 -29.61
CA GLY A 462 5.12 -5.79 -29.95
C GLY A 462 3.62 -5.89 -29.73
N GLN A 463 3.07 -7.00 -30.22
CA GLN A 463 1.69 -7.41 -30.11
C GLN A 463 1.64 -8.87 -29.69
N ALA A 464 0.62 -9.24 -28.93
CA ALA A 464 0.34 -10.63 -28.60
C ALA A 464 -1.13 -10.92 -28.79
N GLU A 465 -1.42 -12.10 -29.35
CA GLU A 465 -2.79 -12.55 -29.61
C GLU A 465 -2.96 -14.02 -29.23
N LEU A 466 -4.21 -14.36 -28.93
CA LEU A 466 -4.64 -15.71 -28.61
C LEU A 466 -5.39 -16.29 -29.80
N LEU A 467 -4.93 -17.45 -30.29
CA LEU A 467 -5.54 -18.16 -31.42
C LEU A 467 -6.27 -19.41 -30.90
N GLY A 468 -7.59 -19.40 -31.01
CA GLY A 468 -8.48 -20.43 -30.45
C GLY A 468 -8.64 -20.30 -28.93
N GLY A 469 -9.10 -21.38 -28.29
CA GLY A 469 -9.25 -21.46 -26.83
C GLY A 469 -10.65 -21.12 -26.30
N GLU A 470 -11.64 -20.91 -27.17
CA GLU A 470 -13.03 -20.64 -26.79
C GLU A 470 -13.64 -21.79 -25.99
N ALA A 471 -13.30 -23.04 -26.34
CA ALA A 471 -13.78 -24.24 -25.65
C ALA A 471 -13.30 -24.32 -24.19
N VAL A 472 -12.19 -23.63 -23.85
CA VAL A 472 -11.62 -23.59 -22.51
C VAL A 472 -11.62 -22.18 -21.92
N HIS A 473 -12.41 -21.27 -22.51
CA HIS A 473 -12.62 -19.89 -22.02
C HIS A 473 -11.29 -19.13 -21.80
N ALA A 474 -10.33 -19.36 -22.69
CA ALA A 474 -9.00 -18.80 -22.58
C ALA A 474 -8.99 -17.27 -22.78
N ARG A 475 -8.25 -16.55 -21.94
CA ARG A 475 -8.06 -15.10 -21.99
C ARG A 475 -6.58 -14.76 -21.87
N LEU A 476 -6.12 -13.78 -22.64
CA LEU A 476 -4.74 -13.28 -22.59
C LEU A 476 -4.72 -11.86 -22.02
N LEU A 477 -3.94 -11.68 -20.96
CA LEU A 477 -3.77 -10.42 -20.25
C LEU A 477 -2.31 -9.96 -20.33
N LEU A 478 -2.11 -8.65 -20.43
CA LEU A 478 -0.81 -7.99 -20.39
C LEU A 478 -0.59 -7.41 -18.99
N GLU A 479 0.56 -7.70 -18.40
CA GLU A 479 0.95 -7.09 -17.14
C GLU A 479 1.53 -5.69 -17.34
N ARG A 480 1.09 -4.74 -16.52
CA ARG A 480 1.66 -3.39 -16.42
C ARG A 480 2.05 -3.09 -14.97
N GLN A 481 3.20 -2.45 -14.80
CA GLN A 481 3.69 -2.05 -13.49
C GLN A 481 3.22 -0.63 -13.13
N HIS A 482 2.62 -0.48 -11.96
CA HIS A 482 2.17 0.79 -11.42
C HIS A 482 2.92 1.12 -10.14
N ARG A 483 3.52 2.31 -10.07
CA ARG A 483 4.09 2.82 -8.82
C ARG A 483 2.97 3.23 -7.89
N ILE A 484 2.96 2.66 -6.70
CA ILE A 484 1.95 2.92 -5.68
C ILE A 484 2.59 3.30 -4.35
N ASP A 485 1.87 4.13 -3.60
CA ASP A 485 2.22 4.47 -2.23
C ASP A 485 1.59 3.46 -1.27
N ALA A 486 2.42 2.64 -0.63
CA ALA A 486 2.00 1.61 0.31
C ALA A 486 2.29 1.97 1.77
N ARG A 487 2.63 3.25 2.07
CA ARG A 487 3.00 3.71 3.43
C ARG A 487 1.93 3.43 4.47
N ASP A 488 0.66 3.53 4.07
CA ASP A 488 -0.49 3.25 4.94
C ASP A 488 -0.61 1.75 5.30
N SER A 489 -0.01 0.86 4.52
CA SER A 489 0.06 -0.59 4.77
C SER A 489 1.44 -1.03 5.30
N GLY A 490 2.26 -0.08 5.76
CA GLY A 490 3.62 -0.33 6.23
C GLY A 490 4.64 -0.62 5.13
N GLY A 491 4.26 -0.49 3.85
CA GLY A 491 5.17 -0.57 2.71
C GLY A 491 5.73 0.79 2.34
N GLY A 492 6.90 0.86 1.71
CA GLY A 492 7.38 2.11 1.11
C GLY A 492 6.61 2.47 -0.17
N ILE A 493 7.32 3.06 -1.13
CA ILE A 493 6.86 3.00 -2.52
C ILE A 493 7.02 1.56 -3.01
N ARG A 494 5.99 1.03 -3.67
CA ARG A 494 5.95 -0.33 -4.21
C ARG A 494 5.55 -0.31 -5.69
N LEU A 495 5.83 -1.41 -6.38
CA LEU A 495 5.39 -1.65 -7.75
C LEU A 495 4.26 -2.68 -7.73
N ALA A 496 3.06 -2.27 -8.11
CA ALA A 496 1.92 -3.15 -8.30
C ALA A 496 1.94 -3.73 -9.73
N ARG A 497 1.66 -5.02 -9.86
CA ARG A 497 1.62 -5.75 -11.14
C ARG A 497 0.15 -5.95 -11.54
N ILE A 498 -0.35 -5.10 -12.43
CA ILE A 498 -1.78 -5.01 -12.80
C ILE A 498 -2.03 -5.62 -14.17
N LEU A 499 -3.11 -6.37 -14.31
CA LEU A 499 -3.45 -7.12 -15.51
C LEU A 499 -4.46 -6.37 -16.36
N TYR A 500 -4.10 -6.15 -17.62
CA TYR A 500 -4.93 -5.49 -18.63
C TYR A 500 -5.27 -6.47 -19.75
N PRO A 501 -6.46 -6.39 -20.37
CA PRO A 501 -6.72 -7.13 -21.60
C PRO A 501 -5.64 -6.87 -22.66
N CYS A 502 -5.14 -7.93 -23.29
CA CYS A 502 -4.14 -7.81 -24.35
C CYS A 502 -4.83 -7.42 -25.68
N THR A 503 -5.21 -6.16 -25.82
CA THR A 503 -5.94 -5.63 -26.99
C THR A 503 -5.15 -4.61 -27.81
N GLU A 504 -4.01 -4.14 -27.30
CA GLU A 504 -3.21 -3.07 -27.88
C GLU A 504 -1.72 -3.44 -27.89
N ASP A 505 -0.94 -2.72 -28.68
CA ASP A 505 0.51 -2.84 -28.74
C ASP A 505 1.14 -2.55 -27.36
N PHE A 506 2.21 -3.28 -27.03
CA PHE A 506 3.04 -3.03 -25.86
C PHE A 506 4.43 -2.57 -26.30
N THR A 507 5.11 -1.83 -25.43
CA THR A 507 6.53 -1.48 -25.60
C THR A 507 7.39 -2.48 -24.85
N LEU A 508 8.59 -2.77 -25.36
CA LEU A 508 9.48 -3.81 -24.81
C LEU A 508 10.85 -3.25 -24.39
N PRO A 509 10.93 -2.23 -23.51
CA PRO A 509 12.21 -1.71 -23.01
C PRO A 509 12.93 -2.68 -22.05
N GLY A 510 12.25 -3.77 -21.65
CA GLY A 510 12.70 -4.85 -20.78
C GLY A 510 11.70 -6.01 -20.86
N PRO A 511 11.82 -7.05 -20.02
CA PRO A 511 10.90 -8.18 -20.01
C PRO A 511 9.45 -7.74 -19.74
N VAL A 512 8.49 -8.31 -20.46
CA VAL A 512 7.05 -8.03 -20.33
C VAL A 512 6.30 -9.33 -20.09
N SER A 513 5.49 -9.39 -19.04
CA SER A 513 4.69 -10.57 -18.71
C SER A 513 3.32 -10.55 -19.39
N LEU A 514 3.00 -11.67 -20.04
CA LEU A 514 1.66 -12.06 -20.47
C LEU A 514 1.11 -13.11 -19.51
N TRP A 515 -0.18 -13.00 -19.21
CA TRP A 515 -0.90 -13.91 -18.34
C TRP A 515 -2.02 -14.59 -19.13
N LEU A 516 -1.91 -15.90 -19.30
CA LEU A 516 -2.92 -16.76 -19.88
C LEU A 516 -3.83 -17.27 -18.75
N ILE A 517 -5.10 -16.88 -18.79
CA ILE A 517 -6.14 -17.34 -17.86
C ILE A 517 -7.03 -18.35 -18.59
N LEU A 518 -7.21 -19.53 -18.00
CA LEU A 518 -7.97 -20.65 -18.57
C LEU A 518 -9.14 -21.00 -17.64
N GLY A 519 -10.26 -21.37 -18.23
CA GLY A 519 -11.44 -21.82 -17.51
C GLY A 519 -12.40 -20.71 -17.08
N GLU A 520 -13.62 -21.15 -16.73
CA GLU A 520 -14.66 -20.34 -16.09
C GLU A 520 -15.53 -21.23 -15.21
N ARG A 521 -16.22 -20.61 -14.25
CA ARG A 521 -17.26 -21.26 -13.43
C ARG A 521 -18.52 -21.50 -14.25
N GLY A 522 -18.50 -22.58 -15.02
CA GLY A 522 -19.54 -23.03 -15.96
C GLY A 522 -19.13 -24.36 -16.60
N GLY A 523 -17.82 -24.53 -16.75
CA GLY A 523 -17.15 -25.79 -16.95
C GLY A 523 -16.66 -25.97 -18.37
N CYS A 524 -15.39 -26.33 -18.50
CA CYS A 524 -14.80 -26.71 -19.77
C CYS A 524 -15.17 -28.15 -20.15
N PRO A 525 -15.29 -28.47 -21.45
CA PRO A 525 -15.42 -29.83 -21.91
C PRO A 525 -14.20 -30.65 -21.49
N VAL A 526 -14.42 -31.86 -20.99
CA VAL A 526 -13.36 -32.81 -20.63
C VAL A 526 -12.59 -33.23 -21.88
N GLY A 527 -11.27 -33.35 -21.77
CA GLY A 527 -10.40 -33.80 -22.85
C GLY A 527 -9.19 -32.90 -23.09
N GLU A 528 -8.51 -33.15 -24.20
CA GLU A 528 -7.37 -32.34 -24.64
C GLU A 528 -7.84 -31.24 -25.61
N HIS A 529 -7.39 -30.02 -25.36
CA HIS A 529 -7.67 -28.84 -26.18
C HIS A 529 -6.37 -28.17 -26.56
N THR A 530 -6.29 -27.64 -27.78
CA THR A 530 -5.10 -26.94 -28.27
C THR A 530 -5.44 -25.51 -28.63
N LEU A 531 -4.59 -24.58 -28.21
CA LEU A 531 -4.63 -23.17 -28.55
C LEU A 531 -3.21 -22.65 -28.72
N THR A 532 -3.04 -21.47 -29.29
CA THR A 532 -1.71 -20.89 -29.57
C THR A 532 -1.64 -19.46 -29.09
N VAL A 533 -0.57 -19.10 -28.38
CA VAL A 533 -0.22 -17.70 -28.11
C VAL A 533 0.77 -17.25 -29.18
N ARG A 534 0.38 -16.27 -30.00
CA ARG A 534 1.27 -15.67 -30.99
C ARG A 534 1.79 -14.34 -30.46
N VAL A 535 3.11 -14.17 -30.47
CA VAL A 535 3.77 -12.91 -30.11
C VAL A 535 4.52 -12.39 -31.32
N THR A 536 4.31 -11.11 -31.66
CA THR A 536 4.98 -10.42 -32.75
C THR A 536 5.70 -9.19 -32.22
N VAL A 537 7.01 -9.08 -32.44
CA VAL A 537 7.82 -7.91 -32.05
C VAL A 537 8.60 -7.45 -33.28
N ASP A 538 8.53 -6.16 -33.61
CA ASP A 538 9.18 -5.57 -34.80
C ASP A 538 8.96 -6.37 -36.10
N GLY A 539 7.75 -6.89 -36.29
CA GLY A 539 7.35 -7.67 -37.47
C GLY A 539 7.85 -9.12 -37.51
N ARG A 540 8.50 -9.61 -36.45
CA ARG A 540 8.92 -11.01 -36.30
C ARG A 540 8.02 -11.71 -35.29
N SER A 541 7.57 -12.91 -35.62
CA SER A 541 6.60 -13.64 -34.79
C SER A 541 7.17 -14.96 -34.26
N VAL A 542 6.66 -15.36 -33.10
CA VAL A 542 6.80 -16.71 -32.53
C VAL A 542 5.42 -17.19 -32.09
N GLU A 543 5.15 -18.47 -32.31
CA GLU A 543 3.93 -19.13 -31.88
C GLU A 543 4.29 -20.13 -30.77
N VAL A 544 3.65 -19.98 -29.61
CA VAL A 544 3.78 -20.89 -28.47
C VAL A 544 2.52 -21.76 -28.42
N PRO A 545 2.62 -23.05 -28.78
CA PRO A 545 1.51 -23.98 -28.65
C PRO A 545 1.18 -24.22 -27.17
N VAL A 546 -0.10 -24.25 -26.86
CA VAL A 546 -0.63 -24.54 -25.52
C VAL A 546 -1.54 -25.77 -25.60
N LEU A 547 -1.22 -26.81 -24.83
CA LEU A 547 -2.05 -27.98 -24.64
C LEU A 547 -2.74 -27.89 -23.27
N VAL A 548 -4.07 -27.82 -23.28
CA VAL A 548 -4.90 -27.81 -22.08
C VAL A 548 -5.55 -29.17 -21.91
N ARG A 549 -5.36 -29.81 -20.75
CA ARG A 549 -5.97 -31.09 -20.39
C ARG A 549 -7.00 -30.87 -19.29
N VAL A 550 -8.27 -30.91 -19.66
CA VAL A 550 -9.38 -30.82 -18.72
C VAL A 550 -9.70 -32.23 -18.22
N ARG A 551 -9.36 -32.51 -16.95
CA ARG A 551 -9.60 -33.80 -16.29
C ARG A 551 -11.09 -33.99 -16.00
N ASP A 552 -11.55 -35.24 -15.98
CA ASP A 552 -12.95 -35.60 -15.67
C ASP A 552 -13.24 -35.58 -14.17
N VAL A 553 -12.90 -34.47 -13.53
CA VAL A 553 -13.13 -34.18 -12.11
C VAL A 553 -13.68 -32.76 -12.07
N GLY A 554 -14.86 -32.57 -11.49
CA GLY A 554 -15.50 -31.26 -11.42
C GLY A 554 -15.39 -30.64 -10.04
N LEU A 555 -14.83 -29.44 -9.93
CA LEU A 555 -14.93 -28.66 -8.70
C LEU A 555 -16.40 -28.26 -8.47
N PRO A 556 -16.86 -28.28 -7.21
CA PRO A 556 -18.24 -27.91 -6.89
C PRO A 556 -18.47 -26.42 -7.20
N ILE A 557 -19.67 -26.11 -7.70
CA ILE A 557 -20.08 -24.73 -8.02
C ILE A 557 -19.94 -23.83 -6.79
N ARG A 558 -20.30 -24.33 -5.60
CA ARG A 558 -20.05 -23.68 -4.32
C ARG A 558 -18.69 -24.13 -3.79
N PRO A 559 -17.75 -23.21 -3.51
CA PRO A 559 -16.48 -23.58 -2.89
C PRO A 559 -16.69 -24.33 -1.56
N LEU A 560 -15.91 -25.39 -1.36
CA LEU A 560 -15.82 -26.14 -0.10
C LEU A 560 -14.90 -25.43 0.90
N ILE A 561 -13.85 -24.78 0.38
CA ILE A 561 -13.06 -23.80 1.12
C ILE A 561 -13.36 -22.43 0.52
N SER A 562 -14.05 -21.58 1.27
CA SER A 562 -14.51 -20.28 0.76
C SER A 562 -13.43 -19.21 0.85
N LEU A 563 -13.46 -18.28 -0.10
CA LEU A 563 -12.74 -17.01 0.00
C LEU A 563 -13.69 -15.92 0.50
N GLU A 564 -13.30 -15.27 1.59
CA GLU A 564 -13.97 -14.08 2.11
C GLU A 564 -13.08 -12.87 1.89
N SER A 565 -13.57 -11.85 1.18
CA SER A 565 -12.80 -10.63 0.96
C SER A 565 -13.54 -9.35 1.34
N GLU A 566 -12.86 -8.42 2.01
CA GLU A 566 -13.42 -7.12 2.39
C GLU A 566 -13.44 -6.15 1.20
N GLY A 567 -14.62 -5.99 0.60
CA GLY A 567 -14.85 -5.18 -0.62
C GLY A 567 -16.21 -4.48 -0.60
N TYR A 568 -16.50 -3.73 0.47
CA TYR A 568 -17.80 -3.11 0.72
C TYR A 568 -18.32 -2.34 -0.50
N PRO A 569 -19.53 -2.64 -1.01
CA PRO A 569 -20.15 -1.86 -2.09
C PRO A 569 -20.34 -0.38 -1.72
N TYR A 570 -20.42 -0.05 -0.43
CA TYR A 570 -20.39 1.35 0.03
C TYR A 570 -19.04 2.06 -0.20
N TRP A 571 -17.93 1.32 -0.24
CA TRP A 571 -16.61 1.87 -0.58
C TRP A 571 -16.39 1.96 -2.08
N PHE A 572 -17.32 1.44 -2.90
CA PHE A 572 -17.30 1.65 -4.34
C PHE A 572 -17.25 3.14 -4.67
N PRO A 573 -16.37 3.59 -5.58
CA PRO A 573 -16.28 4.99 -5.97
C PRO A 573 -17.65 5.51 -6.46
N HIS A 574 -17.94 6.78 -6.18
CA HIS A 574 -19.28 7.40 -6.04
C HIS A 574 -20.35 7.18 -7.14
N ASP A 575 -20.06 6.49 -8.25
CA ASP A 575 -20.97 6.20 -9.35
C ASP A 575 -21.57 4.78 -9.27
N ARG A 576 -22.58 4.59 -8.41
CA ARG A 576 -23.30 3.31 -8.18
C ARG A 576 -24.24 2.92 -9.34
N LYS A 577 -23.77 2.99 -10.58
CA LYS A 577 -24.58 2.52 -11.70
C LYS A 577 -24.64 0.98 -11.73
N PRO A 578 -25.79 0.38 -12.09
CA PRO A 578 -25.95 -1.08 -12.08
C PRO A 578 -24.87 -1.84 -12.84
N GLU A 579 -24.43 -1.35 -14.00
CA GLU A 579 -23.41 -2.01 -14.81
C GLU A 579 -22.04 -2.07 -14.13
N LYS A 580 -21.68 -1.04 -13.35
CA LYS A 580 -20.42 -0.97 -12.61
C LYS A 580 -20.44 -1.87 -11.37
N ILE A 581 -21.56 -1.88 -10.66
CA ILE A 581 -21.80 -2.81 -9.55
C ILE A 581 -21.75 -4.25 -10.05
N LYS A 582 -22.37 -4.53 -11.19
CA LYS A 582 -22.34 -5.86 -11.80
C LYS A 582 -20.90 -6.28 -12.11
N ALA A 583 -20.11 -5.43 -12.78
CA ALA A 583 -18.71 -5.73 -13.09
C ALA A 583 -17.85 -5.92 -11.83
N TRP A 584 -18.14 -5.17 -10.76
CA TRP A 584 -17.50 -5.35 -9.45
C TRP A 584 -17.78 -6.72 -8.85
N LEU A 585 -19.05 -7.12 -8.81
CA LEU A 585 -19.47 -8.41 -8.29
C LEU A 585 -18.96 -9.55 -9.16
N GLU A 586 -18.98 -9.40 -10.49
CA GLU A 586 -18.42 -10.37 -11.44
C GLU A 586 -16.90 -10.56 -11.21
N ASN A 587 -16.15 -9.50 -10.91
CA ASN A 587 -14.73 -9.63 -10.56
C ASN A 587 -14.57 -10.40 -9.23
N MET A 588 -15.28 -10.01 -8.17
CA MET A 588 -15.22 -10.71 -6.88
C MET A 588 -15.56 -12.20 -6.99
N THR A 589 -16.67 -12.55 -7.67
CA THR A 589 -17.08 -13.96 -7.82
C THR A 589 -16.21 -14.73 -8.81
N GLY A 590 -15.61 -14.06 -9.81
CA GLY A 590 -14.56 -14.62 -10.67
C GLY A 590 -13.32 -15.07 -9.90
N HIS A 591 -13.10 -14.51 -8.71
CA HIS A 591 -12.06 -14.92 -7.76
C HIS A 591 -12.57 -15.80 -6.63
N GLN A 592 -13.74 -16.41 -6.81
CA GLN A 592 -14.39 -17.31 -5.86
C GLN A 592 -14.82 -16.66 -4.54
N VAL A 593 -14.91 -15.32 -4.47
CA VAL A 593 -15.49 -14.68 -3.30
C VAL A 593 -16.98 -14.99 -3.27
N ASP A 594 -17.42 -15.70 -2.23
CA ASP A 594 -18.80 -16.14 -2.09
C ASP A 594 -19.55 -15.45 -0.92
N PHE A 595 -18.93 -14.40 -0.35
CA PHE A 595 -19.51 -13.53 0.66
C PHE A 595 -20.05 -12.23 0.06
N PHE A 596 -21.29 -11.93 0.40
CA PHE A 596 -21.92 -10.64 0.24
C PHE A 596 -21.80 -9.85 1.55
N GLN A 597 -21.36 -8.59 1.47
CA GLN A 597 -21.16 -7.73 2.65
C GLN A 597 -21.88 -6.40 2.49
N GLU A 598 -22.94 -6.17 3.28
CA GLU A 598 -23.75 -4.94 3.17
C GLU A 598 -24.47 -4.57 4.47
N PHE A 599 -24.79 -3.27 4.58
CA PHE A 599 -25.53 -2.56 5.63
C PHE A 599 -24.98 -2.67 7.07
N GLY A 600 -25.55 -1.88 8.00
CA GLY A 600 -25.25 -1.92 9.44
C GLY A 600 -24.62 -0.66 10.03
N ARG A 601 -23.97 0.19 9.22
CA ARG A 601 -23.32 1.42 9.73
C ARG A 601 -24.17 2.68 9.63
N ASN A 602 -24.94 2.83 8.54
CA ASN A 602 -25.55 4.12 8.17
C ASN A 602 -27.09 4.16 8.33
N LEU A 603 -27.73 3.07 8.78
CA LEU A 603 -29.19 2.97 8.93
C LEU A 603 -29.95 3.44 7.67
N GLU A 604 -29.50 2.98 6.50
CA GLU A 604 -29.93 3.48 5.18
C GLU A 604 -31.30 2.93 4.72
N ALA A 605 -31.77 1.83 5.30
CA ALA A 605 -33.09 1.26 4.99
C ALA A 605 -34.19 2.30 5.21
N ARG A 606 -35.22 2.28 4.35
CA ARG A 606 -36.31 3.26 4.42
C ARG A 606 -37.30 2.89 5.51
N VAL A 607 -37.97 3.89 6.08
CA VAL A 607 -39.17 3.62 6.89
C VAL A 607 -40.32 3.33 5.94
N ALA A 608 -40.96 2.17 6.08
CA ALA A 608 -41.97 1.73 5.12
C ALA A 608 -43.11 2.75 4.99
N GLY A 609 -43.58 2.96 3.74
CA GLY A 609 -44.56 3.99 3.41
C GLY A 609 -43.99 5.43 3.38
N THR A 610 -42.67 5.60 3.48
CA THR A 610 -42.00 6.90 3.39
C THR A 610 -40.79 6.85 2.45
N ASN A 611 -40.32 8.03 2.01
CA ASN A 611 -39.10 8.16 1.21
C ASN A 611 -37.85 8.48 2.04
N ARG A 612 -37.92 8.41 3.38
CA ARG A 612 -36.80 8.73 4.28
C ARG A 612 -36.08 7.45 4.70
N SER A 613 -34.75 7.51 4.77
CA SER A 613 -33.98 6.47 5.48
C SER A 613 -34.29 6.52 6.98
N LEU A 614 -34.05 5.42 7.69
CA LEU A 614 -34.22 5.36 9.14
C LEU A 614 -33.38 6.44 9.85
N ALA A 615 -32.15 6.67 9.40
CA ALA A 615 -31.32 7.76 9.92
C ALA A 615 -31.98 9.15 9.74
N GLN A 616 -32.59 9.40 8.59
CA GLN A 616 -33.28 10.66 8.30
C GLN A 616 -34.58 10.80 9.11
N ASP A 617 -35.35 9.72 9.24
CA ASP A 617 -36.60 9.73 9.99
C ASP A 617 -36.38 9.85 11.51
N LEU A 618 -35.38 9.15 12.05
CA LEU A 618 -34.95 9.28 13.45
C LEU A 618 -34.61 10.72 13.80
N LYS A 619 -33.89 11.42 12.90
CA LYS A 619 -33.54 12.83 13.09
C LYS A 619 -34.76 13.76 13.01
N ALA A 620 -35.72 13.46 12.14
CA ALA A 620 -36.90 14.29 11.93
C ALA A 620 -37.99 14.07 12.98
N ASN A 621 -38.09 12.85 13.53
CA ASN A 621 -39.16 12.40 14.40
C ASN A 621 -38.61 11.61 15.61
N PRO A 622 -37.72 12.19 16.45
CA PRO A 622 -37.04 11.45 17.52
C PRO A 622 -38.00 10.81 18.54
N ASP A 623 -39.15 11.43 18.78
CA ASP A 623 -40.16 10.92 19.73
C ASP A 623 -40.75 9.56 19.33
N ARG A 624 -40.72 9.21 18.03
CA ARG A 624 -41.19 7.91 17.52
C ARG A 624 -40.27 6.74 17.93
N TYR A 625 -39.04 7.05 18.36
CA TYR A 625 -37.97 6.09 18.61
C TYR A 625 -37.53 6.07 20.08
N GLN A 626 -38.34 6.62 20.99
CA GLN A 626 -38.09 6.54 22.43
C GLN A 626 -38.24 5.10 22.95
N ASP A 627 -37.58 4.80 24.06
CA ASP A 627 -37.64 3.47 24.67
C ASP A 627 -39.08 3.04 24.97
N GLY A 628 -39.45 1.83 24.54
CA GLY A 628 -40.79 1.27 24.68
C GLY A 628 -41.79 1.65 23.58
N ALA A 629 -41.41 2.52 22.62
CA ALA A 629 -42.24 2.81 21.45
C ALA A 629 -42.27 1.63 20.47
N THR A 630 -43.42 1.42 19.81
CA THR A 630 -43.53 0.49 18.69
C THR A 630 -42.81 1.06 17.47
N LEU A 631 -41.65 0.47 17.15
CA LEU A 631 -40.83 0.93 16.04
C LEU A 631 -41.44 0.59 14.67
N PRO A 632 -41.30 1.46 13.67
CA PRO A 632 -41.95 1.25 12.38
C PRO A 632 -41.25 0.17 11.53
N PRO A 633 -41.98 -0.54 10.66
CA PRO A 633 -41.37 -1.50 9.74
C PRO A 633 -40.39 -0.81 8.79
N LEU A 634 -39.35 -1.56 8.41
CA LEU A 634 -38.27 -1.07 7.55
C LEU A 634 -38.32 -1.73 6.17
N ASP A 635 -38.02 -0.93 5.16
CA ASP A 635 -37.97 -1.33 3.75
C ASP A 635 -36.51 -1.32 3.27
N PHE A 636 -36.02 -2.51 2.94
CA PHE A 636 -34.66 -2.76 2.46
C PHE A 636 -34.57 -2.86 0.92
N SER A 637 -35.65 -2.58 0.19
CA SER A 637 -35.69 -2.67 -1.29
C SER A 637 -34.63 -1.85 -2.02
N ILE A 638 -34.02 -0.85 -1.36
CA ILE A 638 -32.85 -0.13 -1.88
C ILE A 638 -31.63 -1.03 -2.17
N TYR A 639 -31.61 -2.23 -1.60
CA TYR A 639 -30.55 -3.23 -1.79
C TYR A 639 -30.93 -4.35 -2.76
N ASP A 640 -32.15 -4.36 -3.29
CA ASP A 640 -32.67 -5.49 -4.06
C ASP A 640 -31.80 -5.85 -5.26
N ASP A 641 -31.50 -4.88 -6.13
CA ASP A 641 -30.67 -5.11 -7.33
C ASP A 641 -29.30 -5.69 -6.95
N LEU A 642 -28.71 -5.18 -5.87
CA LEU A 642 -27.39 -5.55 -5.41
C LEU A 642 -27.36 -7.00 -4.88
N PHE A 643 -28.32 -7.36 -4.03
CA PHE A 643 -28.46 -8.72 -3.52
C PHE A 643 -28.85 -9.70 -4.63
N ASP A 644 -29.74 -9.30 -5.54
CA ASP A 644 -30.22 -10.15 -6.61
C ASP A 644 -29.12 -10.50 -7.59
N ILE A 645 -28.29 -9.52 -7.98
CA ILE A 645 -27.10 -9.74 -8.81
C ILE A 645 -26.07 -10.57 -8.04
N GLY A 646 -25.78 -10.23 -6.78
CA GLY A 646 -24.78 -10.92 -5.96
C GLY A 646 -25.07 -12.41 -5.79
N ILE A 647 -26.30 -12.77 -5.40
CA ILE A 647 -26.71 -14.18 -5.24
C ILE A 647 -26.67 -14.89 -6.60
N ASN A 648 -27.12 -14.23 -7.67
CA ASN A 648 -27.12 -14.81 -9.02
C ASN A 648 -25.70 -15.21 -9.47
N LEU A 649 -24.71 -14.40 -9.13
CA LEU A 649 -23.28 -14.61 -9.42
C LEU A 649 -22.58 -15.58 -8.45
N GLY A 650 -23.24 -16.02 -7.37
CA GLY A 650 -22.70 -16.99 -6.42
C GLY A 650 -22.27 -16.45 -5.06
N MET A 651 -22.59 -15.21 -4.70
CA MET A 651 -22.38 -14.66 -3.36
C MET A 651 -23.48 -15.13 -2.40
N VAL A 652 -23.35 -16.37 -1.94
CA VAL A 652 -24.39 -17.11 -1.21
C VAL A 652 -24.21 -17.10 0.32
N ARG A 653 -23.17 -16.45 0.83
CA ARG A 653 -22.99 -16.15 2.26
C ARG A 653 -23.14 -14.65 2.49
N PHE A 654 -23.66 -14.27 3.64
CA PHE A 654 -23.87 -12.88 4.00
C PHE A 654 -23.12 -12.52 5.28
N LYS A 655 -22.49 -11.34 5.31
CA LYS A 655 -22.00 -10.74 6.55
C LYS A 655 -22.34 -9.27 6.69
N THR A 656 -22.53 -8.84 7.93
CA THR A 656 -22.57 -7.42 8.33
C THR A 656 -21.63 -7.20 9.53
N CYS A 657 -21.51 -5.97 10.02
CA CYS A 657 -20.64 -5.63 11.15
C CYS A 657 -21.34 -4.74 12.18
N TYR A 658 -21.01 -4.99 13.45
CA TYR A 658 -21.35 -4.12 14.57
C TYR A 658 -20.07 -3.79 15.35
N TYR A 659 -19.64 -2.52 15.26
CA TYR A 659 -18.38 -2.05 15.83
C TYR A 659 -18.60 -1.04 16.97
N ASN A 660 -19.38 -1.44 17.97
CA ASN A 660 -19.54 -0.69 19.21
C ASN A 660 -19.44 -1.63 20.42
N LEU A 661 -18.84 -1.15 21.51
CA LEU A 661 -18.74 -1.86 22.80
C LEU A 661 -19.94 -1.57 23.72
N GLU A 662 -20.61 -0.44 23.51
CA GLU A 662 -21.91 -0.19 24.14
C GLU A 662 -22.94 -1.14 23.55
N GLY A 663 -23.87 -1.64 24.37
CA GLY A 663 -24.93 -2.52 23.89
C GLY A 663 -25.77 -1.81 22.82
N PRO A 664 -26.27 -2.53 21.79
CA PRO A 664 -27.15 -1.92 20.80
C PRO A 664 -28.43 -1.42 21.46
N ASP A 665 -28.81 -0.18 21.14
CA ASP A 665 -30.11 0.38 21.54
C ASP A 665 -31.27 -0.31 20.79
N ALA A 666 -32.51 -0.02 21.21
CA ALA A 666 -33.71 -0.61 20.63
C ALA A 666 -33.82 -0.36 19.12
N VAL A 667 -33.39 0.81 18.63
CA VAL A 667 -33.44 1.17 17.21
C VAL A 667 -32.47 0.31 16.40
N ARG A 668 -31.25 0.09 16.90
CA ARG A 668 -30.25 -0.77 16.26
C ARG A 668 -30.68 -2.23 16.29
N LEU A 669 -31.16 -2.74 17.41
CA LEU A 669 -31.69 -4.10 17.49
C LEU A 669 -32.84 -4.32 16.50
N HIS A 670 -33.75 -3.35 16.38
CA HIS A 670 -34.82 -3.39 15.38
C HIS A 670 -34.28 -3.39 13.95
N TYR A 671 -33.31 -2.52 13.65
CA TYR A 671 -32.68 -2.47 12.32
C TYR A 671 -32.04 -3.81 11.93
N PHE A 672 -31.26 -4.43 12.83
CA PHE A 672 -30.66 -5.73 12.58
C PHE A 672 -31.70 -6.87 12.53
N SER A 673 -32.77 -6.80 13.33
CA SER A 673 -33.87 -7.76 13.26
C SER A 673 -34.59 -7.73 11.92
N GLU A 674 -34.98 -6.54 11.44
CA GLU A 674 -35.62 -6.39 10.12
C GLU A 674 -34.64 -6.73 8.99
N GLY A 675 -33.37 -6.36 9.12
CA GLY A 675 -32.32 -6.73 8.16
C GLY A 675 -32.10 -8.24 8.06
N TYR A 676 -32.14 -8.98 9.18
CA TYR A 676 -32.07 -10.44 9.19
C TYR A 676 -33.25 -11.05 8.43
N LYS A 677 -34.48 -10.57 8.69
CA LYS A 677 -35.69 -11.03 7.98
C LYS A 677 -35.60 -10.76 6.49
N TYR A 678 -35.09 -9.59 6.09
CA TYR A 678 -34.85 -9.25 4.69
C TYR A 678 -33.87 -10.23 4.03
N VAL A 679 -32.68 -10.42 4.61
CA VAL A 679 -31.66 -11.35 4.08
C VAL A 679 -32.20 -12.77 3.97
N ARG A 680 -32.96 -13.23 4.98
CA ARG A 680 -33.68 -14.52 4.93
C ARG A 680 -34.70 -14.59 3.80
N SER A 681 -35.45 -13.52 3.58
CA SER A 681 -36.44 -13.44 2.49
C SER A 681 -35.81 -13.48 1.10
N LYS A 682 -34.52 -13.13 0.95
CA LYS A 682 -33.77 -13.28 -0.31
C LYS A 682 -33.27 -14.71 -0.55
N GLY A 683 -33.42 -15.60 0.43
CA GLY A 683 -33.08 -17.02 0.32
C GLY A 683 -31.79 -17.43 1.02
N PHE A 684 -31.05 -16.56 1.69
CA PHE A 684 -29.83 -17.00 2.41
C PHE A 684 -30.16 -18.01 3.51
N GLN A 685 -29.36 -19.08 3.63
CA GLN A 685 -29.50 -20.06 4.72
C GLN A 685 -29.10 -19.46 6.08
N ARG A 686 -29.71 -19.91 7.18
CA ARG A 686 -29.39 -19.44 8.54
C ARG A 686 -27.92 -19.64 8.88
N LYS A 687 -27.36 -20.78 8.45
CA LYS A 687 -25.94 -21.09 8.62
C LYS A 687 -25.01 -20.15 7.87
N ASP A 688 -25.51 -19.38 6.92
CA ASP A 688 -24.71 -18.54 6.01
C ASP A 688 -24.87 -17.04 6.30
N ILE A 689 -25.47 -16.65 7.43
CA ILE A 689 -25.73 -15.26 7.82
C ILE A 689 -24.91 -14.90 9.07
N PHE A 690 -23.89 -14.06 8.88
CA PHE A 690 -22.88 -13.74 9.88
C PHE A 690 -22.92 -12.27 10.33
N LEU A 691 -22.44 -12.02 11.56
CA LEU A 691 -22.24 -10.67 12.07
C LEU A 691 -20.88 -10.54 12.77
N LYS A 692 -20.03 -9.65 12.25
CA LYS A 692 -18.71 -9.36 12.83
C LYS A 692 -18.87 -8.45 14.04
N LEU A 693 -18.36 -8.88 15.18
CA LEU A 693 -18.29 -8.10 16.42
C LEU A 693 -16.86 -7.66 16.67
N LEU A 694 -16.60 -6.37 16.49
CA LEU A 694 -15.28 -5.76 16.67
C LEU A 694 -14.16 -6.47 15.89
N ASP A 695 -12.94 -5.97 16.03
CA ASP A 695 -11.77 -6.49 15.31
C ASP A 695 -10.57 -6.49 16.27
N GLU A 696 -9.91 -7.63 16.43
CA GLU A 696 -8.66 -7.80 17.20
C GLU A 696 -8.65 -7.13 18.58
N GLN A 697 -9.68 -7.38 19.38
CA GLN A 697 -9.80 -6.78 20.71
C GLN A 697 -8.96 -7.52 21.77
N PRO A 698 -8.46 -6.81 22.79
CA PRO A 698 -7.82 -7.43 23.95
C PRO A 698 -8.81 -8.28 24.76
N ALA A 699 -8.28 -9.28 25.47
CA ALA A 699 -9.07 -10.32 26.12
C ALA A 699 -10.01 -9.82 27.25
N ASP A 700 -9.68 -8.69 27.87
CA ASP A 700 -10.53 -8.03 28.87
C ASP A 700 -11.88 -7.57 28.30
N LYS A 701 -11.98 -7.39 26.97
CA LYS A 701 -13.23 -7.05 26.28
C LYS A 701 -14.06 -8.26 25.88
N PHE A 702 -13.54 -9.48 25.94
CA PHE A 702 -14.25 -10.68 25.51
C PHE A 702 -15.58 -10.91 26.25
N PRO A 703 -15.71 -10.66 27.57
CA PRO A 703 -17.00 -10.78 28.26
C PRO A 703 -18.08 -9.82 27.71
N LEU A 704 -17.69 -8.61 27.30
CA LEU A 704 -18.60 -7.65 26.65
C LEU A 704 -19.00 -8.14 25.25
N MET A 705 -18.04 -8.62 24.48
CA MET A 705 -18.29 -9.19 23.15
C MET A 705 -19.25 -10.38 23.23
N VAL A 706 -19.10 -11.27 24.21
CA VAL A 706 -20.01 -12.40 24.45
C VAL A 706 -21.44 -11.91 24.74
N ARG A 707 -21.61 -10.89 25.58
CA ARG A 707 -22.94 -10.32 25.86
C ARG A 707 -23.61 -9.80 24.60
N GLN A 708 -22.88 -9.08 23.75
CA GLN A 708 -23.42 -8.59 22.48
C GLN A 708 -23.72 -9.73 21.49
N ALA A 709 -22.83 -10.72 21.42
CA ALA A 709 -23.00 -11.89 20.56
C ALA A 709 -24.28 -12.66 20.89
N LEU A 710 -24.63 -12.79 22.17
CA LEU A 710 -25.89 -13.41 22.59
C LEU A 710 -27.11 -12.63 22.08
N LEU A 711 -27.11 -11.30 22.17
CA LEU A 711 -28.22 -10.48 21.64
C LEU A 711 -28.43 -10.67 20.13
N PHE A 712 -27.35 -10.67 19.35
CA PHE A 712 -27.46 -10.87 17.90
C PHE A 712 -27.81 -12.31 17.52
N LYS A 713 -27.43 -13.28 18.36
CA LYS A 713 -27.80 -14.67 18.19
C LYS A 713 -29.30 -14.91 18.45
N GLU A 714 -29.91 -14.16 19.38
CA GLU A 714 -31.38 -14.16 19.57
C GLU A 714 -32.13 -13.67 18.33
N ILE A 715 -31.54 -12.74 17.56
CA ILE A 715 -32.07 -12.29 16.27
C ILE A 715 -31.90 -13.37 15.18
N GLY A 716 -30.83 -14.17 15.27
CA GLY A 716 -30.53 -15.27 14.33
C GLY A 716 -29.20 -15.14 13.60
N TYR A 717 -28.41 -14.10 13.86
CA TYR A 717 -27.07 -13.96 13.29
C TYR A 717 -26.09 -14.95 13.91
N ARG A 718 -25.10 -15.39 13.13
CA ARG A 718 -23.93 -16.13 13.60
C ARG A 718 -22.80 -15.16 13.97
N PRO A 719 -22.47 -14.97 15.26
CA PRO A 719 -21.45 -14.02 15.66
C PRO A 719 -20.04 -14.51 15.31
N PHE A 720 -19.18 -13.58 14.87
CA PHE A 720 -17.77 -13.86 14.59
C PHE A 720 -16.88 -12.65 14.90
N SER A 721 -15.57 -12.88 15.00
CA SER A 721 -14.57 -11.81 15.10
C SER A 721 -13.19 -12.28 14.64
N THR A 722 -12.25 -11.34 14.61
CA THR A 722 -10.83 -11.60 14.37
C THR A 722 -10.10 -11.73 15.70
N PHE A 723 -9.33 -12.79 15.84
CA PHE A 723 -8.58 -13.12 17.04
C PHE A 723 -7.13 -13.49 16.70
N HIS A 724 -6.23 -13.24 17.63
CA HIS A 724 -4.81 -13.55 17.47
C HIS A 724 -4.41 -14.71 18.39
N GLN A 725 -3.99 -15.85 17.81
CA GLN A 725 -3.51 -17.05 18.53
C GLN A 725 -4.50 -17.62 19.57
N LEU A 726 -5.80 -17.54 19.28
CA LEU A 726 -6.85 -17.86 20.25
C LEU A 726 -6.85 -19.33 20.70
N PHE A 727 -6.56 -20.28 19.80
CA PHE A 727 -6.69 -21.71 20.11
C PHE A 727 -5.64 -22.22 21.11
N GLY A 728 -4.53 -21.52 21.30
CA GLY A 728 -3.56 -21.80 22.35
C GLY A 728 -3.98 -21.31 23.74
N ARG A 729 -5.14 -20.65 23.87
CA ARG A 729 -5.59 -19.95 25.08
C ARG A 729 -6.93 -20.51 25.56
N ARG A 730 -6.87 -21.66 26.25
CA ARG A 730 -8.06 -22.42 26.67
C ARG A 730 -9.11 -21.58 27.41
N GLU A 731 -8.71 -20.78 28.39
CA GLU A 731 -9.63 -19.93 29.18
C GLU A 731 -10.43 -18.96 28.29
N GLN A 732 -9.83 -18.48 27.20
CA GLN A 732 -10.51 -17.60 26.25
C GLN A 732 -11.49 -18.38 25.36
N MET A 733 -11.15 -19.62 25.00
CA MET A 733 -12.05 -20.52 24.28
C MET A 733 -13.22 -20.98 25.13
N GLU A 734 -13.05 -21.18 26.44
CA GLU A 734 -14.14 -21.45 27.38
C GLU A 734 -15.19 -20.33 27.41
N LEU A 735 -14.75 -19.09 27.21
CA LEU A 735 -15.62 -17.91 27.14
C LEU A 735 -16.26 -17.72 25.75
N LEU A 736 -15.45 -17.79 24.68
CA LEU A 736 -15.89 -17.43 23.33
C LEU A 736 -16.53 -18.59 22.57
N GLY A 737 -15.99 -19.80 22.72
CA GLY A 737 -16.36 -21.01 22.01
C GLY A 737 -17.85 -21.37 22.01
N PRO A 738 -18.56 -21.25 23.16
CA PRO A 738 -19.99 -21.53 23.22
C PRO A 738 -20.87 -20.58 22.38
N VAL A 739 -20.37 -19.37 22.08
CA VAL A 739 -21.19 -18.27 21.53
C VAL A 739 -20.83 -17.93 20.10
N PHE A 740 -19.53 -17.81 19.80
CA PHE A 740 -19.02 -17.48 18.46
C PHE A 740 -19.04 -18.70 17.55
N GLU A 741 -19.31 -18.49 16.26
CA GLU A 741 -19.46 -19.58 15.29
C GLU A 741 -18.52 -19.50 14.09
N MET A 742 -17.81 -18.37 13.95
CA MET A 742 -16.69 -18.23 13.04
C MET A 742 -15.56 -17.50 13.74
N PHE A 743 -14.33 -17.95 13.47
CA PHE A 743 -13.11 -17.41 14.05
C PHE A 743 -12.16 -17.07 12.91
N GLN A 744 -11.82 -15.79 12.77
CA GLN A 744 -10.79 -15.32 11.82
C GLN A 744 -9.48 -15.15 12.59
N GLY A 745 -8.36 -15.70 12.12
CA GLY A 745 -7.09 -15.54 12.85
C GLY A 745 -6.01 -16.57 12.55
N GLY A 746 -4.79 -16.28 13.00
CA GLY A 746 -3.71 -17.26 13.05
C GLY A 746 -3.99 -18.28 14.14
N PHE A 747 -4.51 -19.45 13.75
CA PHE A 747 -4.69 -20.58 14.64
C PHE A 747 -3.40 -21.38 14.80
N THR A 748 -3.42 -22.25 15.79
CA THR A 748 -2.24 -22.94 16.31
C THR A 748 -1.89 -24.17 15.49
N THR A 749 -2.28 -25.36 15.93
CA THR A 749 -1.96 -26.63 15.25
C THR A 749 -3.25 -27.40 14.99
N ARG A 750 -3.25 -28.28 13.98
CA ARG A 750 -4.41 -29.14 13.70
C ARG A 750 -4.76 -29.98 14.92
N ALA A 751 -3.75 -30.48 15.64
CA ALA A 751 -3.93 -31.22 16.88
C ALA A 751 -4.66 -30.41 17.98
N GLN A 752 -4.33 -29.12 18.14
CA GLN A 752 -5.01 -28.26 19.10
C GLN A 752 -6.46 -27.99 18.70
N ARG A 753 -6.75 -27.77 17.41
CA ARG A 753 -8.12 -27.68 16.91
C ARG A 753 -8.91 -28.94 17.25
N THR A 754 -8.37 -30.12 16.96
CA THR A 754 -9.01 -31.40 17.31
C THR A 754 -9.27 -31.53 18.81
N ALA A 755 -8.33 -31.09 19.65
CA ALA A 755 -8.50 -31.08 21.10
C ALA A 755 -9.64 -30.16 21.54
N LEU A 756 -9.75 -28.94 20.99
CA LEU A 756 -10.84 -28.01 21.31
C LEU A 756 -12.22 -28.56 20.92
N VAL A 757 -12.31 -29.24 19.76
CA VAL A 757 -13.55 -29.91 19.33
C VAL A 757 -13.92 -31.05 20.28
N ARG A 758 -12.95 -31.93 20.59
CA ARG A 758 -13.14 -33.05 21.53
C ARG A 758 -13.58 -32.56 22.91
N ASP A 759 -13.02 -31.45 23.37
CA ASP A 759 -13.29 -30.89 24.69
C ASP A 759 -14.57 -30.02 24.72
N GLY A 760 -15.28 -29.89 23.60
CA GLY A 760 -16.53 -29.12 23.50
C GLY A 760 -16.35 -27.61 23.51
N LEU A 761 -15.13 -27.11 23.37
CA LEU A 761 -14.78 -25.69 23.36
C LEU A 761 -14.83 -25.07 21.95
N LEU A 762 -14.88 -25.90 20.92
CA LEU A 762 -15.12 -25.49 19.54
C LEU A 762 -16.18 -26.41 18.95
N LYS A 763 -17.20 -25.84 18.30
CA LYS A 763 -18.21 -26.66 17.64
C LYS A 763 -17.59 -27.37 16.42
N PRO A 764 -17.99 -28.62 16.11
CA PRO A 764 -17.51 -29.33 14.92
C PRO A 764 -17.81 -28.60 13.60
N ASP A 765 -18.85 -27.76 13.58
CA ASP A 765 -19.31 -26.97 12.42
C ASP A 765 -18.95 -25.47 12.53
N ALA A 766 -18.11 -25.10 13.50
CA ALA A 766 -17.55 -23.76 13.58
C ALA A 766 -16.60 -23.51 12.40
N ILE A 767 -16.66 -22.31 11.84
CA ILE A 767 -15.80 -21.92 10.72
C ILE A 767 -14.49 -21.38 11.28
N VAL A 768 -13.38 -21.97 10.84
CA VAL A 768 -12.03 -21.56 11.21
C VAL A 768 -11.30 -21.10 9.95
N LEU A 769 -10.75 -19.88 9.98
CA LEU A 769 -10.10 -19.30 8.81
C LEU A 769 -8.86 -18.44 9.12
N LEU A 770 -7.82 -18.59 8.31
CA LEU A 770 -6.70 -17.65 8.31
C LEU A 770 -7.10 -16.35 7.63
N TYR A 771 -6.41 -15.28 7.96
CA TYR A 771 -6.51 -14.04 7.20
C TYR A 771 -5.15 -13.47 6.81
N THR A 772 -5.14 -12.65 5.76
CA THR A 772 -4.01 -11.77 5.43
C THR A 772 -4.46 -10.32 5.43
N GLY A 773 -3.72 -9.48 6.18
CA GLY A 773 -3.82 -8.03 6.16
C GLY A 773 -2.80 -7.36 5.24
N TYR A 774 -2.08 -8.15 4.43
CA TYR A 774 -1.07 -7.70 3.47
C TYR A 774 -1.39 -8.17 2.04
N GLY A 775 -2.61 -8.68 1.81
CA GLY A 775 -3.09 -9.25 0.54
C GLY A 775 -3.39 -8.19 -0.49
N THR A 776 -2.34 -7.57 -1.02
CA THR A 776 -2.40 -6.35 -1.85
C THR A 776 -1.86 -6.58 -3.25
N CYS A 777 -2.10 -5.62 -4.15
CA CYS A 777 -1.78 -5.70 -5.57
C CYS A 777 -0.28 -5.68 -5.91
N TRP A 778 0.58 -5.44 -4.92
CA TRP A 778 2.04 -5.48 -5.06
C TRP A 778 2.66 -6.76 -4.52
N GLN A 779 1.87 -7.66 -3.94
CA GLN A 779 2.39 -8.96 -3.50
C GLN A 779 2.67 -9.87 -4.71
N PRO A 780 3.72 -10.70 -4.65
CA PRO A 780 3.97 -11.72 -5.66
C PRO A 780 2.84 -12.75 -5.75
N TYR A 781 2.68 -13.35 -6.94
CA TYR A 781 1.72 -14.43 -7.20
C TYR A 781 1.88 -15.57 -6.19
N GLU A 782 3.12 -16.03 -5.97
CA GLU A 782 3.45 -17.21 -5.17
C GLU A 782 3.10 -17.02 -3.69
N VAL A 783 3.31 -15.80 -3.18
CA VAL A 783 2.93 -15.43 -1.81
C VAL A 783 1.42 -15.57 -1.64
N GLN A 784 0.64 -15.07 -2.60
CA GLN A 784 -0.81 -15.11 -2.54
C GLN A 784 -1.37 -16.52 -2.78
N ALA A 785 -0.82 -17.25 -3.74
CA ALA A 785 -1.17 -18.66 -3.98
C ALA A 785 -0.92 -19.53 -2.75
N GLY A 786 0.15 -19.25 -2.02
CA GLY A 786 0.49 -19.89 -0.76
C GLY A 786 -0.61 -19.90 0.29
N HIS A 787 -1.44 -18.87 0.33
CA HIS A 787 -2.51 -18.75 1.31
C HIS A 787 -3.57 -19.85 1.16
N GLY A 788 -3.97 -20.18 -0.06
CA GLY A 788 -4.93 -21.26 -0.31
C GLY A 788 -4.35 -22.64 0.05
N TRP A 789 -3.11 -22.91 -0.34
CA TRP A 789 -2.42 -24.14 0.04
C TRP A 789 -2.26 -24.30 1.56
N ARG A 790 -1.98 -23.20 2.26
CA ARG A 790 -1.92 -23.19 3.73
C ARG A 790 -3.29 -23.45 4.36
N ALA A 791 -4.37 -22.87 3.83
CA ALA A 791 -5.73 -23.16 4.28
C ALA A 791 -6.08 -24.65 4.10
N ALA A 792 -5.70 -25.24 2.96
CA ALA A 792 -5.87 -26.67 2.72
C ALA A 792 -5.05 -27.53 3.70
N TYR A 793 -3.78 -27.20 3.91
CA TYR A 793 -2.92 -27.94 4.84
C TYR A 793 -3.48 -27.94 6.27
N LEU A 794 -3.91 -26.77 6.76
CA LEU A 794 -4.44 -26.59 8.11
C LEU A 794 -5.89 -27.07 8.30
N GLU A 795 -6.52 -27.59 7.25
CA GLU A 795 -7.91 -28.06 7.28
C GLU A 795 -8.91 -26.98 7.68
N HIS A 796 -8.68 -25.76 7.19
CA HIS A 796 -9.58 -24.62 7.41
C HIS A 796 -10.73 -24.61 6.42
N GLU A 797 -11.88 -24.10 6.88
CA GLU A 797 -13.09 -23.99 6.07
C GLU A 797 -13.05 -22.78 5.13
N MET A 798 -12.24 -21.77 5.45
CA MET A 798 -12.17 -20.54 4.65
C MET A 798 -10.79 -19.88 4.72
N PHE A 799 -10.60 -18.87 3.86
CA PHE A 799 -9.53 -17.90 3.94
C PHE A 799 -10.11 -16.48 3.84
N HIS A 800 -9.56 -15.52 4.59
CA HIS A 800 -9.94 -14.12 4.53
C HIS A 800 -8.84 -13.24 3.93
N ASN A 801 -9.14 -12.56 2.81
CA ASN A 801 -8.35 -11.42 2.37
C ASN A 801 -8.95 -10.11 2.89
N HIS A 802 -8.22 -9.41 3.75
CA HIS A 802 -8.71 -8.18 4.38
C HIS A 802 -8.78 -6.97 3.43
N GLU A 803 -8.22 -7.12 2.23
CA GLU A 803 -7.79 -6.02 1.38
C GLU A 803 -8.28 -6.16 -0.06
N TYR A 804 -9.55 -6.49 -0.31
CA TYR A 804 -10.04 -6.45 -1.70
C TYR A 804 -10.04 -5.01 -2.22
N PHE A 805 -10.76 -4.11 -1.54
CA PHE A 805 -10.72 -2.67 -1.85
C PHE A 805 -11.02 -1.80 -0.63
N ARG A 806 -10.23 -0.74 -0.44
CA ARG A 806 -10.24 0.22 0.67
C ARG A 806 -10.15 1.66 0.18
N GLY A 807 -10.87 1.99 -0.89
CA GLY A 807 -10.96 3.37 -1.40
C GLY A 807 -9.60 3.94 -1.80
N ASN A 808 -9.27 5.14 -1.30
CA ASN A 808 -8.07 5.92 -1.66
C ASN A 808 -6.73 5.38 -1.10
N ARG A 809 -6.67 4.10 -0.70
CA ARG A 809 -5.46 3.43 -0.22
C ARG A 809 -4.99 2.39 -1.25
N PRO A 810 -4.40 2.81 -2.39
CA PRO A 810 -4.05 1.89 -3.47
C PRO A 810 -3.09 0.78 -3.02
N GLY A 811 -2.19 1.07 -2.07
CA GLY A 811 -1.28 0.07 -1.51
C GLY A 811 -1.90 -0.93 -0.53
N ALA A 812 -3.19 -0.80 -0.22
CA ALA A 812 -3.98 -1.68 0.66
C ALA A 812 -5.07 -2.45 -0.09
N ASN A 813 -5.03 -2.48 -1.43
CA ASN A 813 -6.03 -3.13 -2.28
C ASN A 813 -5.37 -4.25 -3.07
N ILE A 814 -6.02 -5.41 -3.20
CA ILE A 814 -5.59 -6.51 -4.06
C ILE A 814 -5.91 -6.25 -5.52
N ILE A 815 -6.94 -5.46 -5.79
CA ILE A 815 -7.30 -4.99 -7.13
C ILE A 815 -6.79 -3.57 -7.39
N TRP A 816 -6.67 -3.23 -8.65
CA TRP A 816 -6.48 -1.85 -9.10
C TRP A 816 -7.80 -1.29 -9.61
N PHE A 817 -8.22 -0.12 -9.12
CA PHE A 817 -9.40 0.54 -9.67
C PHE A 817 -8.97 1.49 -10.78
N ASP A 818 -9.30 1.11 -12.02
CA ASP A 818 -9.05 1.92 -13.21
C ASP A 818 -10.03 3.10 -13.20
N GLN A 819 -9.55 4.29 -12.83
CA GLN A 819 -10.39 5.48 -12.70
C GLN A 819 -10.97 5.95 -14.05
N GLU A 820 -10.29 5.67 -15.16
CA GLU A 820 -10.72 6.08 -16.49
C GLU A 820 -11.84 5.16 -17.00
N ALA A 821 -11.65 3.85 -16.90
CA ALA A 821 -12.67 2.87 -17.26
C ALA A 821 -13.81 2.80 -16.22
N GLY A 822 -13.54 3.16 -14.97
CA GLY A 822 -14.46 3.01 -13.84
C GLY A 822 -14.71 1.56 -13.45
N LEU A 823 -13.71 0.68 -13.63
CA LEU A 823 -13.82 -0.77 -13.45
C LEU A 823 -12.65 -1.32 -12.61
N PRO A 824 -12.86 -2.40 -11.83
CA PRO A 824 -11.77 -3.11 -11.17
C PRO A 824 -10.89 -3.84 -12.20
N ARG A 825 -9.59 -3.90 -11.91
CA ARG A 825 -8.57 -4.66 -12.64
C ARG A 825 -7.88 -5.60 -11.67
N ASP A 826 -7.64 -6.82 -12.14
CA ASP A 826 -6.93 -7.81 -11.37
C ASP A 826 -5.45 -7.46 -11.24
N SER A 827 -4.87 -7.88 -10.12
CA SER A 827 -3.42 -7.91 -9.97
C SER A 827 -2.92 -9.34 -10.07
N VAL A 828 -1.63 -9.48 -10.34
CA VAL A 828 -0.94 -10.77 -10.28
C VAL A 828 -1.13 -11.46 -8.92
N GLY A 829 -1.15 -10.70 -7.83
CA GLY A 829 -1.43 -11.24 -6.50
C GLY A 829 -2.86 -11.78 -6.36
N HIS A 830 -3.84 -11.14 -6.99
CA HIS A 830 -5.24 -11.60 -6.95
C HIS A 830 -5.42 -12.94 -7.67
N GLU A 831 -4.83 -13.08 -8.87
CA GLU A 831 -4.79 -14.34 -9.62
C GLU A 831 -4.10 -15.45 -8.81
N GLY A 832 -2.98 -15.12 -8.14
CA GLY A 832 -2.29 -16.03 -7.23
C GLY A 832 -3.21 -16.55 -6.13
N LEU A 833 -3.90 -15.64 -5.43
CA LEU A 833 -4.86 -16.03 -4.39
C LEU A 833 -5.95 -16.95 -4.93
N ARG A 834 -6.55 -16.63 -6.08
CA ARG A 834 -7.60 -17.46 -6.70
C ARG A 834 -7.10 -18.85 -7.02
N ASP A 835 -5.97 -18.98 -7.72
CA ASP A 835 -5.42 -20.27 -8.11
C ASP A 835 -5.06 -21.12 -6.88
N GLY A 836 -4.50 -20.48 -5.83
CA GLY A 836 -4.29 -21.13 -4.53
C GLY A 836 -5.58 -21.64 -3.89
N MET A 837 -6.68 -20.88 -4.01
CA MET A 837 -8.00 -21.28 -3.50
C MET A 837 -8.65 -22.38 -4.36
N GLU A 838 -8.48 -22.39 -5.69
CA GLU A 838 -8.94 -23.51 -6.54
C GLU A 838 -8.23 -24.81 -6.13
N ALA A 839 -6.91 -24.76 -5.96
CA ALA A 839 -6.14 -25.90 -5.51
C ALA A 839 -6.55 -26.38 -4.10
N ALA A 840 -6.86 -25.45 -3.19
CA ALA A 840 -7.38 -25.78 -1.87
C ALA A 840 -8.72 -26.55 -1.97
N ASN A 841 -9.57 -26.15 -2.91
CA ASN A 841 -10.86 -26.80 -3.16
C ASN A 841 -10.72 -28.21 -3.75
N LEU A 842 -9.66 -28.50 -4.53
CA LEU A 842 -9.34 -29.88 -4.95
C LEU A 842 -9.09 -30.79 -3.73
N ILE A 843 -8.27 -30.32 -2.78
CA ILE A 843 -7.98 -31.07 -1.54
C ILE A 843 -9.24 -31.22 -0.68
N ALA A 844 -10.08 -30.18 -0.60
CA ALA A 844 -11.34 -30.21 0.12
C ALA A 844 -12.33 -31.23 -0.47
N LEU A 845 -12.41 -31.30 -1.81
CA LEU A 845 -13.23 -32.28 -2.52
C LEU A 845 -12.76 -33.71 -2.22
N TYR A 846 -11.44 -33.95 -2.23
CA TYR A 846 -10.88 -35.24 -1.82
C TYR A 846 -11.33 -35.61 -0.41
N ARG A 847 -11.19 -34.70 0.56
CA ARG A 847 -11.59 -34.96 1.96
C ARG A 847 -13.10 -35.20 2.09
N GLN A 848 -13.93 -34.54 1.28
CA GLN A 848 -15.36 -34.83 1.24
C GLN A 848 -15.62 -36.26 0.74
N TRP A 849 -15.03 -36.67 -0.38
CA TRP A 849 -15.18 -38.02 -0.92
C TRP A 849 -14.63 -39.09 0.03
N ARG A 850 -13.46 -38.84 0.64
CA ARG A 850 -12.86 -39.72 1.65
C ARG A 850 -13.81 -39.95 2.83
N ARG A 851 -14.46 -38.89 3.34
CA ARG A 851 -15.46 -38.97 4.41
C ARG A 851 -16.69 -39.78 4.02
N LEU A 852 -17.16 -39.64 2.77
CA LEU A 852 -18.34 -40.36 2.26
C LEU A 852 -18.10 -41.86 2.15
N LEU A 853 -16.90 -42.26 1.71
CA LEU A 853 -16.53 -43.68 1.63
C LEU A 853 -16.36 -44.30 3.03
N GLY A 854 -15.83 -43.53 3.98
CA GLY A 854 -15.52 -44.01 5.34
C GLY A 854 -14.48 -45.12 5.38
N ASP A 855 -14.17 -45.64 6.57
CA ASP A 855 -13.10 -46.65 6.76
C ASP A 855 -13.57 -48.10 6.48
N ARG A 856 -14.43 -48.28 5.47
CA ARG A 856 -14.98 -49.60 5.12
C ARG A 856 -13.86 -50.52 4.58
N PRO A 857 -13.85 -51.83 4.92
CA PRO A 857 -12.77 -52.74 4.53
C PRO A 857 -12.48 -52.76 3.03
N GLU A 858 -13.51 -52.66 2.19
CA GLU A 858 -13.42 -52.66 0.73
C GLU A 858 -12.71 -51.44 0.14
N HIS A 859 -12.57 -50.35 0.90
CA HIS A 859 -11.91 -49.11 0.45
C HIS A 859 -10.53 -48.91 1.09
N ARG A 860 -10.13 -49.74 2.05
CA ARG A 860 -8.91 -49.53 2.85
C ARG A 860 -7.64 -49.34 2.01
N GLU A 861 -7.43 -50.20 1.01
CA GLU A 861 -6.24 -50.13 0.16
C GLU A 861 -6.26 -48.88 -0.74
N LEU A 862 -7.41 -48.56 -1.32
CA LEU A 862 -7.61 -47.34 -2.12
C LEU A 862 -7.34 -46.08 -1.28
N LEU A 863 -7.92 -46.00 -0.08
CA LEU A 863 -7.75 -44.86 0.80
C LEU A 863 -6.31 -44.72 1.29
N ALA A 864 -5.63 -45.83 1.61
CA ALA A 864 -4.21 -45.80 1.97
C ALA A 864 -3.32 -45.30 0.80
N ASP A 865 -3.66 -45.65 -0.44
CA ASP A 865 -2.97 -45.14 -1.63
C ASP A 865 -3.21 -43.64 -1.84
N CYS A 866 -4.45 -43.19 -1.68
CA CYS A 866 -4.81 -41.78 -1.75
C CYS A 866 -4.15 -40.95 -0.65
N ASP A 867 -4.11 -41.46 0.57
CA ASP A 867 -3.47 -40.79 1.71
C ASP A 867 -1.95 -40.64 1.47
N ARG A 868 -1.26 -41.62 0.84
CA ARG A 868 0.15 -41.46 0.42
C ARG A 868 0.36 -40.36 -0.62
N ILE A 869 -0.56 -40.20 -1.58
CA ILE A 869 -0.47 -39.12 -2.57
C ILE A 869 -0.64 -37.77 -1.86
N LEU A 870 -1.60 -37.66 -0.94
CA LEU A 870 -1.79 -36.46 -0.12
C LEU A 870 -0.55 -36.14 0.74
N GLU A 871 0.09 -37.15 1.34
CA GLU A 871 1.36 -36.99 2.05
C GLU A 871 2.44 -36.42 1.12
N SER A 872 2.53 -36.86 -0.13
CA SER A 872 3.48 -36.29 -1.11
C SER A 872 3.20 -34.83 -1.47
N ILE A 873 2.05 -34.26 -1.08
CA ILE A 873 1.80 -32.82 -1.24
C ILE A 873 2.35 -32.05 -0.02
N PHE A 874 2.12 -32.54 1.20
CA PHE A 874 2.34 -31.75 2.43
C PHE A 874 3.36 -32.30 3.44
N THR A 875 3.48 -33.62 3.63
CA THR A 875 4.13 -34.21 4.82
C THR A 875 5.15 -35.30 4.54
N GLY A 876 5.24 -35.80 3.31
CA GLY A 876 6.18 -36.85 2.91
C GLY A 876 7.60 -36.31 2.64
N PRO A 877 8.59 -37.21 2.49
CA PRO A 877 9.98 -36.82 2.15
C PRO A 877 10.11 -36.02 0.85
N ASP A 878 9.19 -36.28 -0.09
CA ASP A 878 9.10 -35.62 -1.41
C ASP A 878 7.92 -34.63 -1.47
N ALA A 879 7.54 -34.05 -0.33
CA ALA A 879 6.45 -33.08 -0.22
C ALA A 879 6.68 -31.88 -1.15
N CYS A 880 5.61 -31.41 -1.80
CA CYS A 880 5.68 -30.19 -2.60
C CYS A 880 5.84 -28.94 -1.73
N PHE A 881 5.44 -28.96 -0.46
CA PHE A 881 5.59 -27.81 0.41
C PHE A 881 6.36 -28.20 1.67
N PRO A 882 7.42 -27.47 2.04
CA PRO A 882 8.02 -27.62 3.35
C PRO A 882 6.99 -27.27 4.43
N THR A 883 6.90 -28.10 5.46
CA THR A 883 6.05 -27.84 6.63
C THR A 883 6.89 -27.75 7.88
N GLY A 884 6.39 -27.06 8.89
CA GLY A 884 7.11 -26.82 10.13
C GLY A 884 6.20 -26.38 11.26
N VAL A 885 6.83 -26.12 12.40
CA VAL A 885 6.18 -25.52 13.56
C VAL A 885 7.02 -24.32 13.98
N THR A 886 6.37 -23.17 14.14
CA THR A 886 6.99 -21.98 14.74
C THR A 886 6.33 -21.68 16.07
N THR A 887 7.09 -21.20 17.03
CA THR A 887 6.55 -20.80 18.34
C THR A 887 6.51 -19.28 18.42
N GLU A 888 5.31 -18.71 18.53
CA GLU A 888 5.12 -17.27 18.69
C GLU A 888 4.42 -17.01 20.03
N ARG A 889 5.00 -16.14 20.87
CA ARG A 889 4.48 -15.80 22.21
C ARG A 889 4.17 -17.03 23.08
N GLY A 890 4.97 -18.10 22.94
CA GLY A 890 4.83 -19.35 23.68
C GLY A 890 3.73 -20.29 23.15
N ILE A 891 3.19 -20.02 21.96
CA ILE A 891 2.16 -20.83 21.32
C ILE A 891 2.73 -21.39 20.01
N ASP A 892 2.64 -22.72 19.85
CA ASP A 892 3.05 -23.41 18.64
C ASP A 892 2.04 -23.21 17.51
N MET A 893 2.55 -22.95 16.32
CA MET A 893 1.79 -22.75 15.09
C MET A 893 2.32 -23.65 13.98
N GLU A 894 1.44 -24.43 13.37
CA GLU A 894 1.78 -25.18 12.16
C GLU A 894 1.95 -24.20 10.98
N THR A 895 3.06 -24.34 10.26
CA THR A 895 3.41 -23.49 9.11
C THR A 895 3.61 -24.35 7.87
N LEU A 896 3.15 -23.81 6.74
CA LEU A 896 3.48 -24.29 5.41
C LEU A 896 4.32 -23.19 4.75
N ASP A 897 5.54 -23.52 4.35
CA ASP A 897 6.36 -22.61 3.56
C ASP A 897 5.86 -22.62 2.12
N ALA A 898 5.20 -21.53 1.76
CA ALA A 898 4.67 -21.33 0.43
C ALA A 898 5.62 -20.60 -0.51
N MET A 899 6.82 -20.23 -0.03
CA MET A 899 7.84 -19.61 -0.88
C MET A 899 8.57 -20.71 -1.67
N VAL A 900 7.84 -21.38 -2.54
CA VAL A 900 8.34 -22.43 -3.44
C VAL A 900 8.22 -21.97 -4.91
N PRO A 901 9.07 -22.48 -5.82
CA PRO A 901 8.96 -22.17 -7.25
C PRO A 901 7.57 -22.50 -7.81
N ARG A 902 7.14 -21.74 -8.83
CA ARG A 902 5.81 -21.92 -9.45
C ARG A 902 5.58 -23.33 -10.01
N GLU A 903 6.62 -23.96 -10.53
CA GLU A 903 6.58 -25.36 -10.97
C GLU A 903 6.14 -26.31 -9.85
N GLN A 904 6.55 -26.04 -8.61
CA GLN A 904 6.21 -26.85 -7.45
C GLN A 904 4.73 -26.73 -7.07
N PHE A 905 4.14 -25.53 -7.23
CA PHE A 905 2.69 -25.34 -7.12
C PHE A 905 1.93 -26.15 -8.17
N HIS A 906 2.34 -26.08 -9.44
CA HIS A 906 1.71 -26.86 -10.52
C HIS A 906 1.89 -28.37 -10.33
N ARG A 907 3.04 -28.81 -9.80
CA ARG A 907 3.27 -30.22 -9.42
C ARG A 907 2.34 -30.65 -8.29
N ALA A 908 2.14 -29.82 -7.27
CA ALA A 908 1.22 -30.10 -6.17
C ALA A 908 -0.23 -30.21 -6.66
N GLN A 909 -0.65 -29.29 -7.53
CA GLN A 909 -1.97 -29.31 -8.15
C GLN A 909 -2.18 -30.59 -8.99
N ARG A 910 -1.22 -30.96 -9.85
CA ARG A 910 -1.29 -32.21 -10.61
C ARG A 910 -1.47 -33.42 -9.70
N ARG A 911 -0.72 -33.49 -8.60
CA ARG A 911 -0.89 -34.56 -7.58
C ARG A 911 -2.29 -34.55 -6.95
N ALA A 912 -2.89 -33.38 -6.73
CA ALA A 912 -4.26 -33.27 -6.23
C ALA A 912 -5.30 -33.75 -7.28
N LEU A 913 -5.06 -33.49 -8.57
CA LEU A 913 -5.88 -34.04 -9.66
C LEU A 913 -5.75 -35.57 -9.75
N ASP A 914 -4.53 -36.10 -9.71
CA ASP A 914 -4.27 -37.55 -9.71
C ASP A 914 -4.96 -38.24 -8.53
N LEU A 915 -4.89 -37.61 -7.35
CA LEU A 915 -5.60 -38.04 -6.14
C LEU A 915 -7.12 -38.15 -6.37
N LEU A 916 -7.73 -37.11 -6.94
CA LEU A 916 -9.17 -37.09 -7.21
C LEU A 916 -9.59 -38.11 -8.26
N GLU A 917 -8.84 -38.22 -9.37
CA GLU A 917 -9.10 -39.24 -10.39
C GLU A 917 -9.06 -40.66 -9.82
N ARG A 918 -8.16 -40.91 -8.87
CA ARG A 918 -8.00 -42.20 -8.21
C ARG A 918 -9.19 -42.58 -7.33
N ILE A 919 -9.67 -41.67 -6.48
CA ILE A 919 -10.80 -41.95 -5.56
C ILE A 919 -12.17 -41.87 -6.26
N ARG A 920 -12.25 -41.13 -7.38
CA ARG A 920 -13.51 -40.79 -8.05
C ARG A 920 -14.41 -42.00 -8.35
N PRO A 921 -13.97 -43.13 -8.93
CA PRO A 921 -14.86 -44.24 -9.26
C PRO A 921 -15.62 -44.79 -8.05
N ALA A 922 -14.93 -44.91 -6.89
CA ALA A 922 -15.55 -45.35 -5.65
C ALA A 922 -16.52 -44.30 -5.11
N ALA A 923 -16.13 -43.02 -5.14
CA ALA A 923 -17.00 -41.92 -4.70
C ALA A 923 -18.29 -41.85 -5.53
N LEU A 924 -18.19 -41.90 -6.87
CA LEU A 924 -19.35 -41.89 -7.77
C LEU A 924 -20.30 -43.05 -7.52
N ALA A 925 -19.79 -44.24 -7.20
CA ALA A 925 -20.63 -45.39 -6.86
C ALA A 925 -21.45 -45.19 -5.58
N ALA A 926 -20.95 -44.37 -4.64
CA ALA A 926 -21.64 -44.06 -3.40
C ALA A 926 -22.70 -42.93 -3.55
N ILE A 927 -22.51 -42.01 -4.50
CA ILE A 927 -23.34 -40.80 -4.68
C ILE A 927 -24.84 -41.05 -4.65
N PRO A 928 -25.43 -42.00 -5.42
CA PRO A 928 -26.88 -42.12 -5.49
C PRO A 928 -27.55 -42.37 -4.13
N ALA A 929 -26.84 -43.02 -3.20
CA ALA A 929 -27.34 -43.32 -1.87
C ALA A 929 -27.21 -42.15 -0.88
N VAL A 930 -26.37 -41.16 -1.16
CA VAL A 930 -25.98 -40.10 -0.20
C VAL A 930 -26.21 -38.68 -0.72
N SER A 931 -26.62 -38.52 -1.98
CA SER A 931 -26.87 -37.21 -2.57
C SER A 931 -28.07 -36.52 -1.93
N SER A 932 -27.94 -35.21 -1.68
CA SER A 932 -29.02 -34.41 -1.13
C SER A 932 -28.99 -32.95 -1.55
N ILE A 933 -30.19 -32.36 -1.66
CA ILE A 933 -30.40 -30.93 -1.92
C ILE A 933 -31.17 -30.37 -0.73
N ARG A 934 -30.58 -29.39 -0.03
CA ARG A 934 -31.13 -28.85 1.22
C ARG A 934 -31.12 -27.34 1.25
N TRP A 935 -32.08 -26.79 1.98
CA TRP A 935 -32.11 -25.40 2.38
C TRP A 935 -32.47 -25.31 3.87
N ASP A 936 -31.51 -24.93 4.71
CA ASP A 936 -31.59 -25.15 6.16
C ASP A 936 -31.92 -26.62 6.46
N ASP A 937 -32.94 -26.87 7.27
CA ASP A 937 -33.42 -28.21 7.63
C ASP A 937 -34.39 -28.80 6.59
N LEU A 938 -34.72 -28.05 5.53
CA LEU A 938 -35.67 -28.48 4.51
C LEU A 938 -34.98 -29.32 3.44
N MET A 939 -35.47 -30.55 3.28
CA MET A 939 -34.97 -31.49 2.29
C MET A 939 -35.79 -31.42 1.00
N LEU A 940 -35.15 -31.09 -0.11
CA LEU A 940 -35.79 -31.10 -1.43
C LEU A 940 -35.58 -32.43 -2.16
N PHE A 941 -34.41 -33.04 -1.94
CA PHE A 941 -33.99 -34.28 -2.57
C PHE A 941 -33.07 -35.04 -1.62
N ALA A 942 -33.23 -36.36 -1.51
CA ALA A 942 -32.36 -37.23 -0.73
C ALA A 942 -32.30 -38.65 -1.30
N GLY A 943 -31.10 -39.24 -1.35
CA GLY A 943 -30.92 -40.67 -1.63
C GLY A 943 -31.47 -41.09 -3.00
N GLY A 944 -31.27 -40.25 -4.02
CA GLY A 944 -31.72 -40.52 -5.37
C GLY A 944 -33.22 -40.25 -5.62
N ARG A 945 -33.94 -39.64 -4.67
CA ARG A 945 -35.38 -39.37 -4.78
C ARG A 945 -35.74 -37.94 -4.37
N SER A 946 -36.75 -37.39 -5.03
CA SER A 946 -37.34 -36.11 -4.65
C SER A 946 -38.18 -36.25 -3.39
N THR A 947 -38.04 -35.32 -2.46
CA THR A 947 -38.86 -35.22 -1.24
C THR A 947 -39.80 -34.02 -1.27
N SER A 948 -39.82 -33.30 -2.40
CA SER A 948 -40.55 -32.06 -2.56
C SER A 948 -41.49 -32.04 -3.77
N ARG A 949 -42.54 -31.21 -3.69
CA ARG A 949 -43.47 -30.95 -4.80
C ARG A 949 -43.59 -29.45 -5.00
N VAL A 950 -43.54 -29.01 -6.26
CA VAL A 950 -43.78 -27.61 -6.63
C VAL A 950 -45.23 -27.43 -7.08
N VAL A 951 -45.87 -26.37 -6.61
CA VAL A 951 -47.28 -26.04 -6.87
C VAL A 951 -47.40 -24.56 -7.23
N CYS A 952 -48.23 -24.23 -8.22
CA CYS A 952 -48.54 -22.85 -8.58
C CYS A 952 -49.82 -22.37 -7.89
N ALA A 953 -49.77 -21.19 -7.28
CA ALA A 953 -50.96 -20.50 -6.80
C ALA A 953 -51.83 -20.00 -7.98
N PRO A 954 -53.12 -19.67 -7.75
CA PRO A 954 -53.97 -19.09 -8.79
C PRO A 954 -53.34 -17.85 -9.43
N GLY A 955 -53.31 -17.79 -10.77
CA GLY A 955 -52.71 -16.69 -11.53
C GLY A 955 -51.25 -16.89 -11.93
N VAL A 956 -50.58 -17.95 -11.45
CA VAL A 956 -49.26 -18.36 -11.92
C VAL A 956 -49.39 -19.43 -13.00
N ASP A 957 -48.67 -19.28 -14.12
CA ASP A 957 -48.66 -20.29 -15.18
C ASP A 957 -48.11 -21.63 -14.65
N SER A 958 -48.86 -22.71 -14.88
CA SER A 958 -48.46 -24.08 -14.54
C SER A 958 -47.13 -24.51 -15.16
N ALA A 959 -46.72 -23.91 -16.29
CA ALA A 959 -45.43 -24.17 -16.92
C ALA A 959 -44.23 -23.81 -16.00
N MET A 960 -44.45 -22.95 -15.00
CA MET A 960 -43.40 -22.55 -14.07
C MET A 960 -42.92 -23.67 -13.14
N VAL A 961 -43.73 -24.71 -12.96
CA VAL A 961 -43.30 -25.95 -12.29
C VAL A 961 -42.20 -26.64 -13.09
N ASP A 962 -42.35 -26.74 -14.41
CA ASP A 962 -41.35 -27.38 -15.27
C ASP A 962 -40.07 -26.54 -15.33
N VAL A 963 -40.20 -25.21 -15.39
CA VAL A 963 -39.07 -24.27 -15.33
C VAL A 963 -38.27 -24.43 -14.04
N PHE A 964 -38.93 -24.56 -12.89
CA PHE A 964 -38.25 -24.79 -11.60
C PHE A 964 -37.33 -26.01 -11.66
N TRP A 965 -37.87 -27.14 -12.11
CA TRP A 965 -37.13 -28.41 -12.17
C TRP A 965 -36.06 -28.41 -13.25
N GLN A 966 -36.30 -27.77 -14.40
CA GLN A 966 -35.32 -27.59 -15.45
C GLN A 966 -34.13 -26.76 -14.99
N GLU A 967 -34.37 -25.68 -14.25
CA GLU A 967 -33.30 -24.84 -13.74
C GLU A 967 -32.45 -25.57 -12.69
N LEU A 968 -33.10 -26.32 -11.79
CA LEU A 968 -32.39 -27.14 -10.80
C LEU A 968 -31.58 -28.24 -11.48
N ALA A 969 -32.16 -28.92 -12.47
CA ALA A 969 -31.51 -29.96 -13.26
C ALA A 969 -30.27 -29.44 -14.02
N ARG A 970 -30.40 -28.26 -14.65
CA ARG A 970 -29.32 -27.55 -15.34
C ARG A 970 -28.17 -27.27 -14.38
N ARG A 971 -28.49 -26.75 -13.19
CA ARG A 971 -27.53 -26.42 -12.14
C ARG A 971 -26.71 -27.63 -11.68
N ILE A 972 -27.38 -28.75 -11.38
CA ILE A 972 -26.72 -29.94 -10.83
C ILE A 972 -26.21 -30.90 -11.92
N LYS A 973 -26.36 -30.54 -13.20
CA LYS A 973 -26.03 -31.34 -14.39
C LYS A 973 -26.66 -32.74 -14.37
N ALA A 974 -27.92 -32.84 -13.92
CA ALA A 974 -28.67 -34.10 -13.89
C ALA A 974 -29.95 -34.02 -14.73
N PRO A 975 -30.55 -35.15 -15.16
CA PRO A 975 -31.83 -35.14 -15.85
C PRO A 975 -32.96 -34.62 -14.95
N ALA A 976 -33.79 -33.69 -15.43
CA ALA A 976 -34.92 -33.15 -14.66
C ALA A 976 -35.91 -34.24 -14.20
N ALA A 977 -36.06 -35.32 -14.97
CA ALA A 977 -36.89 -36.47 -14.60
C ALA A 977 -36.41 -37.18 -13.32
N MET A 978 -35.12 -37.10 -12.97
CA MET A 978 -34.59 -37.65 -11.72
C MET A 978 -35.08 -36.86 -10.50
N LEU A 979 -35.29 -35.56 -10.67
CA LEU A 979 -35.70 -34.64 -9.60
C LEU A 979 -37.21 -34.57 -9.40
N ARG A 980 -37.97 -35.13 -10.35
CA ARG A 980 -39.42 -35.10 -10.35
C ARG A 980 -39.98 -36.52 -10.22
N ASP A 981 -40.41 -36.88 -9.01
CA ASP A 981 -41.19 -38.10 -8.78
C ASP A 981 -42.65 -37.75 -8.41
N PRO A 982 -43.59 -37.88 -9.35
CA PRO A 982 -45.00 -37.55 -9.11
C PRO A 982 -45.74 -38.62 -8.29
N ALA A 983 -45.13 -39.78 -7.99
CA ALA A 983 -45.82 -40.94 -7.41
C ALA A 983 -45.75 -41.03 -5.87
N LEU A 984 -44.98 -40.17 -5.20
CA LEU A 984 -44.79 -40.19 -3.74
C LEU A 984 -45.40 -38.96 -3.06
N PRO A 985 -45.93 -39.09 -1.82
CA PRO A 985 -46.32 -37.93 -1.01
C PRO A 985 -45.09 -37.07 -0.73
N ALA A 986 -45.12 -35.79 -1.12
CA ALA A 986 -44.04 -34.87 -0.83
C ALA A 986 -44.04 -34.48 0.66
N ALA A 987 -42.87 -34.48 1.27
CA ALA A 987 -42.66 -33.99 2.63
C ALA A 987 -42.57 -32.46 2.67
N LEU A 988 -42.22 -31.84 1.53
CA LEU A 988 -42.08 -30.39 1.37
C LEU A 988 -42.90 -29.90 0.16
N GLU A 989 -43.76 -28.92 0.36
CA GLU A 989 -44.46 -28.21 -0.70
C GLU A 989 -43.79 -26.86 -1.00
N ILE A 990 -43.52 -26.58 -2.28
CA ILE A 990 -42.94 -25.32 -2.74
C ILE A 990 -44.04 -24.60 -3.53
N MET A 991 -44.59 -23.53 -2.96
CA MET A 991 -45.70 -22.80 -3.56
C MET A 991 -45.22 -21.51 -4.23
N LEU A 992 -45.55 -21.36 -5.51
CA LEU A 992 -45.17 -20.21 -6.33
C LEU A 992 -46.33 -19.21 -6.42
N HIS A 993 -46.07 -17.95 -6.07
CA HIS A 993 -47.07 -16.88 -6.00
C HIS A 993 -46.68 -15.67 -6.84
N LEU A 994 -47.69 -15.02 -7.42
CA LEU A 994 -47.57 -13.67 -7.96
C LEU A 994 -48.38 -12.70 -7.10
N ASN A 995 -47.71 -11.70 -6.55
CA ASN A 995 -48.32 -10.65 -5.75
C ASN A 995 -47.71 -9.28 -6.12
N PRO A 996 -48.46 -8.39 -6.80
CA PRO A 996 -47.98 -7.05 -7.16
C PRO A 996 -47.51 -6.21 -5.95
N ASP A 997 -48.05 -6.47 -4.76
CA ASP A 997 -47.73 -5.75 -3.53
C ASP A 997 -46.58 -6.39 -2.74
N CYS A 998 -45.82 -7.32 -3.34
CA CYS A 998 -44.63 -7.90 -2.71
C CYS A 998 -43.62 -6.78 -2.35
N PRO A 999 -43.14 -6.71 -1.09
CA PRO A 999 -42.36 -5.57 -0.58
C PRO A 999 -40.91 -5.48 -1.11
N SER A 1000 -40.46 -6.49 -1.84
CA SER A 1000 -39.14 -6.59 -2.50
C SER A 1000 -39.34 -7.18 -3.90
N THR A 1001 -38.28 -7.24 -4.72
CA THR A 1001 -38.29 -7.98 -6.01
C THR A 1001 -38.96 -9.35 -5.89
N TYR A 1002 -38.64 -10.08 -4.83
CA TYR A 1002 -39.28 -11.33 -4.42
C TYR A 1002 -39.03 -11.61 -2.93
N THR A 1003 -39.77 -12.56 -2.38
CA THR A 1003 -39.55 -13.11 -1.03
C THR A 1003 -39.67 -14.63 -1.04
N ILE A 1004 -38.83 -15.30 -0.24
CA ILE A 1004 -38.82 -16.74 -0.02
C ILE A 1004 -39.02 -16.97 1.47
N MET A 1005 -40.11 -17.62 1.85
CA MET A 1005 -40.46 -17.81 3.27
C MET A 1005 -40.88 -19.26 3.55
N PRO A 1006 -40.24 -19.94 4.51
CA PRO A 1006 -40.76 -21.20 5.01
C PRO A 1006 -42.02 -20.97 5.85
N ALA A 1007 -43.01 -21.84 5.71
CA ALA A 1007 -44.13 -21.93 6.62
C ALA A 1007 -43.64 -22.40 8.01
N GLY A 1008 -44.33 -21.98 9.07
CA GLY A 1008 -43.92 -22.25 10.45
C GLY A 1008 -43.90 -23.74 10.84
N ASP A 1009 -44.52 -24.62 10.06
CA ASP A 1009 -44.53 -26.08 10.30
C ASP A 1009 -43.39 -26.83 9.58
N GLY A 1010 -42.58 -26.15 8.77
CA GLY A 1010 -41.47 -26.74 8.02
C GLY A 1010 -41.89 -27.65 6.86
N THR A 1011 -43.18 -27.67 6.50
CA THR A 1011 -43.71 -28.52 5.41
C THR A 1011 -43.94 -27.76 4.11
N ARG A 1012 -43.80 -26.43 4.12
CA ARG A 1012 -44.03 -25.58 2.96
C ARG A 1012 -43.02 -24.43 2.86
N VAL A 1013 -42.68 -24.04 1.63
CA VAL A 1013 -41.97 -22.80 1.30
C VAL A 1013 -42.78 -22.01 0.28
N ASP A 1014 -43.04 -20.74 0.59
CA ASP A 1014 -43.73 -19.81 -0.29
C ASP A 1014 -42.69 -18.93 -1.01
N ILE A 1015 -42.67 -18.96 -2.35
CA ILE A 1015 -41.88 -18.07 -3.20
C ILE A 1015 -42.85 -17.08 -3.83
N THR A 1016 -42.74 -15.81 -3.45
CA THR A 1016 -43.64 -14.74 -3.91
C THR A 1016 -42.86 -13.68 -4.66
N ALA A 1017 -43.32 -13.31 -5.86
CA ALA A 1017 -42.73 -12.24 -6.65
C ALA A 1017 -43.78 -11.33 -7.28
N GLN A 1018 -43.38 -10.15 -7.74
CA GLN A 1018 -44.30 -9.19 -8.36
C GLN A 1018 -44.68 -9.56 -9.80
N THR A 1019 -43.75 -10.18 -10.55
CA THR A 1019 -43.93 -10.54 -11.96
C THR A 1019 -43.37 -11.94 -12.24
N PRO A 1020 -43.77 -12.61 -13.34
CA PRO A 1020 -43.21 -13.89 -13.73
C PRO A 1020 -41.68 -13.89 -13.89
N GLU A 1021 -41.10 -12.81 -14.42
CA GLU A 1021 -39.65 -12.66 -14.59
C GLU A 1021 -38.93 -12.61 -13.25
N ARG A 1022 -39.50 -11.87 -12.28
CA ARG A 1022 -38.99 -11.81 -10.90
C ARG A 1022 -39.17 -13.14 -10.17
N LEU A 1023 -40.22 -13.90 -10.48
CA LEU A 1023 -40.43 -15.24 -9.94
C LEU A 1023 -39.35 -16.21 -10.43
N LEU A 1024 -39.00 -16.17 -11.72
CA LEU A 1024 -37.88 -16.95 -12.26
C LEU A 1024 -36.56 -16.59 -11.58
N LEU A 1025 -36.27 -15.29 -11.42
CA LEU A 1025 -35.10 -14.83 -10.68
C LEU A 1025 -35.08 -15.34 -9.23
N ALA A 1026 -36.23 -15.33 -8.54
CA ALA A 1026 -36.37 -15.86 -7.19
C ALA A 1026 -36.03 -17.35 -7.12
N ILE A 1027 -36.50 -18.14 -8.10
CA ILE A 1027 -36.20 -19.57 -8.21
C ILE A 1027 -34.70 -19.78 -8.39
N GLN A 1028 -34.07 -19.07 -9.33
CA GLN A 1028 -32.63 -19.16 -9.61
C GLN A 1028 -31.80 -18.80 -8.37
N ASN A 1029 -32.14 -17.69 -7.71
CA ASN A 1029 -31.42 -17.21 -6.54
C ASN A 1029 -31.61 -18.11 -5.33
N TRP A 1030 -32.82 -18.65 -5.10
CA TRP A 1030 -33.03 -19.62 -4.03
C TRP A 1030 -32.20 -20.89 -4.24
N GLN A 1031 -32.23 -21.43 -5.46
CA GLN A 1031 -31.41 -22.59 -5.83
C GLN A 1031 -29.91 -22.29 -5.70
N ASN A 1032 -29.49 -21.03 -5.90
CA ASN A 1032 -28.12 -20.57 -5.65
C ASN A 1032 -27.66 -20.79 -4.21
N THR A 1033 -28.56 -20.54 -3.27
CA THR A 1033 -28.25 -20.64 -1.84
C THR A 1033 -28.32 -22.04 -1.26
N MET A 1034 -28.78 -23.05 -2.01
CA MET A 1034 -28.96 -24.42 -1.51
C MET A 1034 -27.63 -25.18 -1.31
N ASP A 1035 -27.63 -26.12 -0.37
CA ASP A 1035 -26.57 -27.10 -0.25
C ASP A 1035 -26.77 -28.24 -1.24
N LEU A 1036 -25.72 -28.57 -1.97
CA LEU A 1036 -25.69 -29.63 -2.97
C LEU A 1036 -24.64 -30.66 -2.57
N GLU A 1037 -25.04 -31.69 -1.84
CA GLU A 1037 -24.16 -32.78 -1.44
C GLU A 1037 -24.31 -33.94 -2.42
N GLY A 1038 -23.20 -34.50 -2.92
CA GLY A 1038 -23.25 -35.59 -3.89
C GLY A 1038 -23.52 -35.17 -5.33
N PHE A 1039 -23.75 -33.88 -5.58
CA PHE A 1039 -23.97 -33.33 -6.93
C PHE A 1039 -22.72 -32.56 -7.37
N TRP A 1040 -21.71 -33.30 -7.81
CA TRP A 1040 -20.52 -32.72 -8.41
C TRP A 1040 -20.63 -32.81 -9.93
N PRO A 1041 -20.54 -31.68 -10.64
CA PRO A 1041 -20.73 -31.59 -12.09
C PRO A 1041 -19.71 -32.41 -12.84
#